data_AF-A0A6J1I8S4-F1
#
_entry.id   AF-A0A6J1I8S4-F1
#
_cell.length_a   1.000
_cell.length_b   1.000
_cell.length_c   1.000
_cell.angle_alpha   90.00
_cell.angle_beta   90.00
_cell.angle_gamma   90.00
#
_symmetry.space_group_name_H-M   'P 1'
#
loop_
_entity.id
_entity.type
_entity.pdbx_description
1 polymer ?
#
loop_
_entity_poly.entity_id
_entity_poly.type
_entity_poly.pdbx_seq_one_letter_code
_entity_poly.pdbx_strand_id
1 'polypeptide(L)'
;MAATNPWLLPFFLLLAAAYSDQLPPSSAQFPFPETTSTAVPDPTKFFSPSLLSSPLPTNSFFQNFVLNKGDLPEYIHPYLIRTANSSLSVSYPSRTSNTSITQLPFSPDLTISSVSNKTHFVSSFSDLAVDLDIGEFRFHLVRGSPYLTFSVLKTSSVSISTGGNGVDSVDSYDGSTKHIIRLSNGRNWVVYSTAAIYLMKAKSSEIVTSGGFSGVIRVAVLPNSAAETEQILDRYSGCYPVSGYAKLSGNFGFSYKWQKKGSGGLLMLAHPLHRRVLPENLTVLQNFKYGSIDGDLVGVVGDSWDLNFAPIPITWHSINGIERKFFPEIVAALKHDVGTLNVTELSSTAASYFYGKLLARAARLALIAEEVDYAAGVIPAVVKFLKTGIQPWLDGKFGRNGFLYDRKWAGLVTKNGATSKTEDFGFGIYNDHHFHLGYFVYSIAVLAKLDRNWGNQYKAPAYALVHDYMNYRSRNTQFSIPFRNFDFWKLHSWAAGLTEFPDGRNQESTSEAINAYYAAALMGLAYGDESLTAVGSALTAAEIAAAQTWWHVNRGGRSSIYDEGFTEENRVVGILWSGARESRLWFASAEWRECRVGIQVLPVVPVTERVFADEGFVKEVVEWVSPALEREDAGEGWKGFVYALEGIYDKKNAVGKVKKLKKHDDGNSLSNLLWWIYSRPERQG
;
A
#
# COMPACT_ATOMS: atom_id res chain seq x y z
N MET A 1 13.41 -14.00 28.59
CA MET A 1 13.53 -12.73 29.34
C MET A 1 14.36 -11.79 28.49
N ALA A 2 13.69 -10.97 27.69
CA ALA A 2 14.34 -10.06 26.76
C ALA A 2 14.76 -8.79 27.52
N ALA A 3 16.06 -8.48 27.48
CA ALA A 3 16.58 -7.22 27.99
C ALA A 3 16.01 -6.08 27.14
N THR A 4 15.16 -5.25 27.74
CA THR A 4 14.65 -4.02 27.16
C THR A 4 15.81 -3.05 26.95
N ASN A 5 16.05 -2.68 25.69
CA ASN A 5 17.08 -1.70 25.32
C ASN A 5 16.68 -0.32 25.87
N PRO A 6 17.49 0.31 26.75
CA PRO A 6 17.09 1.51 27.51
C PRO A 6 16.91 2.78 26.66
N TRP A 7 17.21 2.74 25.37
CA TRP A 7 17.05 3.87 24.44
C TRP A 7 15.63 4.03 23.87
N LEU A 8 14.72 3.06 24.10
CA LEU A 8 13.39 3.08 23.49
C LEU A 8 12.30 3.69 24.36
N LEU A 9 12.44 3.78 25.69
CA LEU A 9 11.35 4.25 26.57
C LEU A 9 11.17 5.79 26.67
N PRO A 10 12.21 6.64 26.65
CA PRO A 10 12.01 8.08 26.81
C PRO A 10 11.41 8.78 25.58
N PHE A 11 11.47 8.15 24.41
CA PHE A 11 11.06 8.73 23.12
C PHE A 11 9.53 8.80 22.94
N PHE A 12 8.74 8.06 23.72
CA PHE A 12 7.32 7.82 23.38
C PHE A 12 6.29 8.52 24.27
N LEU A 13 6.69 9.11 25.40
CA LEU A 13 5.78 9.83 26.29
C LEU A 13 5.43 11.26 25.80
N LEU A 14 6.09 11.77 24.75
CA LEU A 14 5.84 13.10 24.17
C LEU A 14 4.82 13.12 23.01
N LEU A 15 4.43 11.95 22.48
CA LEU A 15 3.54 11.83 21.32
C LEU A 15 2.09 12.33 21.55
N ALA A 16 1.67 12.47 22.81
CA ALA A 16 0.34 12.99 23.15
C ALA A 16 0.28 14.54 23.23
N ALA A 17 1.43 15.23 23.19
CA ALA A 17 1.52 16.64 23.54
C ALA A 17 2.45 17.45 22.63
N ALA A 18 2.29 17.36 21.29
CA ALA A 18 2.93 18.31 20.39
C ALA A 18 2.25 18.41 19.00
N TYR A 19 0.93 18.67 18.96
CA TYR A 19 0.33 19.31 17.79
C TYR A 19 0.44 20.83 17.94
N SER A 20 1.64 21.37 17.76
CA SER A 20 1.81 22.80 17.47
C SER A 20 1.77 22.97 15.95
N ASP A 21 0.56 23.16 15.42
CA ASP A 21 0.34 23.58 14.04
C ASP A 21 0.81 25.04 13.89
N GLN A 22 2.11 25.25 13.67
CA GLN A 22 2.54 26.46 12.95
C GLN A 22 2.48 26.14 11.46
N LEU A 23 1.32 26.44 10.87
CA LEU A 23 1.15 26.52 9.42
C LEU A 23 2.18 27.52 8.86
N PRO A 24 2.90 27.21 7.78
CA PRO A 24 3.55 28.25 7.00
C PRO A 24 2.47 29.23 6.50
N PRO A 25 2.77 30.53 6.42
CA PRO A 25 1.79 31.53 6.02
C PRO A 25 1.17 31.18 4.66
N SER A 26 -0.11 31.52 4.49
CA SER A 26 -0.94 31.25 3.30
C SER A 26 -0.46 31.89 2.00
N SER A 27 0.71 32.56 2.02
CA SER A 27 1.40 33.17 0.90
C SER A 27 2.64 32.39 0.44
N ALA A 28 2.94 31.22 1.01
CA ALA A 28 4.12 30.44 0.64
C ALA A 28 3.92 29.78 -0.74
N GLN A 29 4.72 30.20 -1.72
CA GLN A 29 4.87 29.51 -3.00
C GLN A 29 5.37 28.08 -2.77
N PHE A 30 4.83 27.10 -3.50
CA PHE A 30 5.31 25.72 -3.41
C PHE A 30 6.79 25.65 -3.85
N PRO A 31 7.66 24.81 -3.24
CA PRO A 31 9.10 24.83 -3.51
C PRO A 31 9.52 24.52 -4.95
N PHE A 32 8.66 23.83 -5.71
CA PHE A 32 8.90 23.49 -7.11
C PHE A 32 8.07 24.36 -8.06
N PRO A 33 8.55 24.64 -9.29
CA PRO A 33 7.79 25.39 -10.28
C PRO A 33 6.45 24.73 -10.60
N GLU A 34 5.39 25.52 -10.75
CA GLU A 34 4.10 25.00 -11.18
C GLU A 34 4.11 24.63 -12.67
N THR A 35 3.27 23.65 -13.04
CA THR A 35 3.07 23.24 -14.42
C THR A 35 1.60 23.01 -14.74
N THR A 36 1.25 23.16 -16.01
CA THR A 36 -0.03 22.70 -16.56
C THR A 36 0.23 21.42 -17.32
N SER A 37 0.16 20.28 -16.62
CA SER A 37 0.40 18.97 -17.26
C SER A 37 -0.67 18.67 -18.31
N THR A 38 -0.24 18.21 -19.49
CA THR A 38 -1.11 17.69 -20.55
C THR A 38 -1.33 16.18 -20.46
N ALA A 39 -0.50 15.47 -19.70
CA ALA A 39 -0.63 14.03 -19.45
C ALA A 39 -1.63 13.71 -18.32
N VAL A 40 -1.57 14.46 -17.21
CA VAL A 40 -2.49 14.33 -16.07
C VAL A 40 -3.91 14.69 -16.53
N PRO A 41 -4.92 13.81 -16.39
CA PRO A 41 -6.30 14.17 -16.69
C PRO A 41 -6.85 15.18 -15.68
N ASP A 42 -7.83 15.99 -16.07
CA ASP A 42 -8.55 16.82 -15.10
C ASP A 42 -9.40 15.92 -14.17
N PRO A 43 -9.56 16.28 -12.88
CA PRO A 43 -10.50 15.59 -12.00
C PRO A 43 -11.90 15.52 -12.61
N THR A 44 -12.48 14.32 -12.62
CA THR A 44 -13.80 14.12 -13.22
C THR A 44 -14.91 14.72 -12.36
N LYS A 45 -16.08 14.92 -12.98
CA LYS A 45 -17.30 15.34 -12.28
C LYS A 45 -17.93 14.22 -11.44
N PHE A 46 -17.27 13.07 -11.33
CA PHE A 46 -17.62 12.05 -10.35
C PHE A 46 -17.22 12.46 -8.93
N PHE A 47 -16.43 13.51 -8.73
CA PHE A 47 -16.30 14.14 -7.42
C PHE A 47 -17.37 15.22 -7.21
N SER A 48 -17.93 15.29 -6.01
CA SER A 48 -18.85 16.37 -5.66
C SER A 48 -18.16 17.76 -5.76
N PRO A 49 -18.91 18.85 -6.02
CA PRO A 49 -18.34 20.18 -6.13
C PRO A 49 -17.53 20.62 -4.91
N SER A 50 -17.91 20.18 -3.71
CA SER A 50 -17.15 20.46 -2.48
C SER A 50 -15.79 19.78 -2.47
N LEU A 51 -15.67 18.56 -3.01
CA LEU A 51 -14.39 17.84 -3.06
C LEU A 51 -13.45 18.41 -4.10
N LEU A 52 -13.97 18.88 -5.24
CA LEU A 52 -13.19 19.52 -6.31
C LEU A 52 -12.48 20.81 -5.86
N SER A 53 -12.84 21.37 -4.69
CA SER A 53 -12.20 22.56 -4.12
C SER A 53 -10.96 22.27 -3.26
N SER A 54 -10.61 20.99 -3.07
CA SER A 54 -9.51 20.54 -2.21
C SER A 54 -8.64 19.50 -2.94
N PRO A 55 -7.40 19.26 -2.48
CA PRO A 55 -6.58 18.15 -2.97
C PRO A 55 -7.33 16.80 -2.99
N LEU A 56 -7.21 16.07 -4.10
CA LEU A 56 -7.88 14.79 -4.33
C LEU A 56 -6.90 13.61 -4.33
N PRO A 57 -7.34 12.41 -3.91
CA PRO A 57 -6.49 11.23 -3.94
C PRO A 57 -6.26 10.72 -5.35
N THR A 58 -5.11 10.09 -5.55
CA THR A 58 -4.67 9.54 -6.84
C THR A 58 -4.45 8.03 -6.81
N ASN A 59 -4.12 7.46 -5.64
CA ASN A 59 -3.79 6.03 -5.46
C ASN A 59 -4.78 5.35 -4.48
N SER A 60 -6.01 5.85 -4.41
CA SER A 60 -7.02 5.38 -3.45
C SER A 60 -7.67 4.06 -3.88
N PHE A 61 -8.20 3.32 -2.90
CA PHE A 61 -8.95 2.06 -3.12
C PHE A 61 -10.26 2.22 -3.89
N PHE A 62 -10.70 3.45 -4.18
CA PHE A 62 -11.95 3.75 -4.87
C PHE A 62 -11.73 4.46 -6.22
N GLN A 63 -10.47 4.55 -6.66
CA GLN A 63 -10.06 5.39 -7.78
C GLN A 63 -10.82 5.07 -9.08
N ASN A 64 -11.17 3.82 -9.35
CA ASN A 64 -11.94 3.43 -10.53
C ASN A 64 -13.30 4.14 -10.60
N PHE A 65 -13.94 4.46 -9.47
CA PHE A 65 -15.24 5.16 -9.48
C PHE A 65 -15.13 6.59 -10.05
N VAL A 66 -13.94 7.17 -10.11
CA VAL A 66 -13.74 8.56 -10.52
C VAL A 66 -12.91 8.71 -11.78
N LEU A 67 -12.47 7.60 -12.39
CA LEU A 67 -11.69 7.60 -13.63
C LEU A 67 -12.58 7.21 -14.82
N ASN A 68 -12.28 7.78 -15.99
CA ASN A 68 -12.95 7.49 -17.26
C ASN A 68 -14.49 7.46 -17.16
N LYS A 69 -15.10 6.27 -17.20
CA LYS A 69 -16.56 6.09 -17.10
C LYS A 69 -17.05 5.81 -15.68
N GLY A 70 -16.15 5.57 -14.75
CA GLY A 70 -16.48 5.23 -13.37
C GLY A 70 -17.17 3.87 -13.25
N ASP A 71 -16.95 2.94 -14.20
CA ASP A 71 -17.72 1.70 -14.33
C ASP A 71 -16.88 0.42 -14.20
N LEU A 72 -15.60 0.54 -13.81
CA LEU A 72 -14.80 -0.61 -13.37
C LEU A 72 -15.05 -0.94 -11.90
N PRO A 73 -14.97 -2.23 -11.52
CA PRO A 73 -15.24 -2.64 -10.15
C PRO A 73 -14.14 -2.17 -9.18
N GLU A 74 -14.52 -2.00 -7.91
CA GLU A 74 -13.60 -1.82 -6.80
C GLU A 74 -13.83 -2.87 -5.72
N TYR A 75 -12.75 -3.28 -5.07
CA TYR A 75 -12.83 -4.24 -3.97
C TYR A 75 -13.05 -3.53 -2.62
N ILE A 76 -14.31 -3.51 -2.19
CA ILE A 76 -14.75 -2.98 -0.90
C ILE A 76 -15.09 -4.17 -0.01
N HIS A 77 -14.09 -4.67 0.73
CA HIS A 77 -14.16 -5.91 1.50
C HIS A 77 -15.47 -6.10 2.27
N PRO A 78 -16.19 -7.23 2.10
CA PRO A 78 -15.82 -8.43 1.34
C PRO A 78 -16.24 -8.41 -0.14
N TYR A 79 -16.81 -7.31 -0.64
CA TYR A 79 -17.53 -7.25 -1.91
C TYR A 79 -16.74 -6.58 -3.03
N LEU A 80 -16.96 -7.03 -4.27
CA LEU A 80 -16.69 -6.19 -5.43
C LEU A 80 -17.91 -5.33 -5.72
N ILE A 81 -17.69 -4.03 -5.92
CA ILE A 81 -18.71 -3.03 -6.16
C ILE A 81 -18.45 -2.39 -7.51
N ARG A 82 -19.49 -2.31 -8.36
CA ARG A 82 -19.40 -1.65 -9.67
C ARG A 82 -20.60 -0.74 -9.88
N THR A 83 -20.36 0.46 -10.39
CA THR A 83 -21.40 1.40 -10.79
C THR A 83 -21.64 1.34 -12.29
N ALA A 84 -22.90 1.44 -12.72
CA ALA A 84 -23.27 1.55 -14.13
C ALA A 84 -24.70 2.05 -14.25
N ASN A 85 -25.01 2.91 -15.23
CA ASN A 85 -26.39 3.27 -15.62
C ASN A 85 -27.33 3.59 -14.43
N SER A 86 -26.94 4.52 -13.55
CA SER A 86 -27.70 4.86 -12.33
C SER A 86 -27.94 3.70 -11.34
N SER A 87 -27.06 2.70 -11.34
CA SER A 87 -27.14 1.55 -10.46
C SER A 87 -25.80 1.22 -9.81
N LEU A 88 -25.88 0.48 -8.70
CA LEU A 88 -24.74 -0.12 -8.04
C LEU A 88 -24.95 -1.63 -7.98
N SER A 89 -24.02 -2.36 -8.58
CA SER A 89 -23.96 -3.82 -8.54
C SER A 89 -22.97 -4.27 -7.46
N VAL A 90 -23.38 -5.25 -6.67
CA VAL A 90 -22.55 -5.93 -5.67
C VAL A 90 -22.31 -7.37 -6.09
N SER A 91 -21.09 -7.84 -5.91
CA SER A 91 -20.65 -9.20 -6.20
C SER A 91 -19.86 -9.76 -5.02
N TYR A 92 -20.17 -11.01 -4.65
CA TYR A 92 -19.36 -11.82 -3.74
C TYR A 92 -18.94 -13.10 -4.47
N PRO A 93 -18.02 -13.02 -5.44
CA PRO A 93 -17.72 -14.15 -6.32
C PRO A 93 -16.82 -15.16 -5.60
N SER A 94 -16.89 -16.41 -6.06
CA SER A 94 -15.83 -17.38 -5.73
C SER A 94 -14.53 -16.97 -6.42
N ARG A 95 -13.38 -17.20 -5.77
CA ARG A 95 -12.08 -17.01 -6.40
C ARG A 95 -11.91 -17.99 -7.56
N THR A 96 -11.22 -17.52 -8.60
CA THR A 96 -10.69 -18.38 -9.66
C THR A 96 -9.19 -18.38 -9.54
N SER A 97 -8.56 -19.56 -9.58
CA SER A 97 -7.12 -19.69 -9.34
C SER A 97 -6.47 -20.74 -10.24
N ASN A 98 -5.24 -20.46 -10.63
CA ASN A 98 -4.29 -21.42 -11.19
C ASN A 98 -2.89 -21.15 -10.59
N THR A 99 -1.84 -21.75 -11.16
CA THR A 99 -0.45 -21.58 -10.68
C THR A 99 0.12 -20.17 -10.91
N SER A 100 -0.45 -19.38 -11.81
CA SER A 100 0.04 -18.05 -12.21
C SER A 100 -0.79 -16.90 -11.67
N ILE A 101 -2.09 -17.09 -11.48
CA ILE A 101 -3.00 -16.04 -11.04
C ILE A 101 -4.12 -16.59 -10.15
N THR A 102 -4.43 -15.85 -9.08
CA THR A 102 -5.68 -15.95 -8.32
C THR A 102 -6.43 -14.64 -8.46
N GLN A 103 -7.73 -14.66 -8.79
CA GLN A 103 -8.52 -13.44 -9.03
C GLN A 103 -9.98 -13.58 -8.60
N LEU A 104 -10.61 -12.44 -8.32
CA LEU A 104 -12.04 -12.30 -8.04
C LEU A 104 -12.77 -11.82 -9.32
N PRO A 105 -13.38 -12.73 -10.10
CA PRO A 105 -14.12 -12.31 -11.29
C PRO A 105 -15.39 -11.56 -10.88
N PHE A 106 -15.60 -10.36 -11.43
CA PHE A 106 -16.82 -9.60 -11.16
C PHE A 106 -18.04 -10.27 -11.81
N SER A 107 -18.99 -10.72 -11.00
CA SER A 107 -20.30 -11.22 -11.46
C SER A 107 -21.40 -10.68 -10.55
N PRO A 108 -22.30 -9.79 -11.03
CA PRO A 108 -23.25 -9.11 -10.16
C PRO A 108 -24.22 -10.10 -9.53
N ASP A 109 -24.26 -10.13 -8.19
CA ASP A 109 -25.27 -10.88 -7.44
C ASP A 109 -26.55 -10.08 -7.32
N LEU A 110 -26.42 -8.84 -6.87
CA LEU A 110 -27.51 -7.89 -6.74
C LEU A 110 -27.13 -6.58 -7.43
N THR A 111 -28.08 -5.93 -8.09
CA THR A 111 -27.93 -4.60 -8.66
C THR A 111 -29.08 -3.72 -8.20
N ILE A 112 -28.73 -2.70 -7.41
CA ILE A 112 -29.66 -1.71 -6.88
C ILE A 112 -29.73 -0.55 -7.85
N SER A 113 -30.89 -0.33 -8.45
CA SER A 113 -31.09 0.68 -9.49
C SER A 113 -31.92 1.85 -8.98
N SER A 114 -31.44 3.06 -9.25
CA SER A 114 -32.21 4.29 -9.08
C SER A 114 -33.20 4.45 -10.23
N VAL A 115 -34.37 5.03 -9.95
CA VAL A 115 -35.33 5.44 -10.98
C VAL A 115 -34.88 6.70 -11.73
N SER A 116 -33.85 7.38 -11.23
CA SER A 116 -33.31 8.58 -11.86
C SER A 116 -32.27 8.23 -12.93
N ASN A 117 -32.18 9.04 -13.98
CA ASN A 117 -31.12 8.93 -14.99
C ASN A 117 -29.80 9.61 -14.57
N LYS A 118 -29.50 9.64 -13.27
CA LYS A 118 -28.29 10.28 -12.73
C LYS A 118 -27.17 9.25 -12.54
N THR A 119 -26.01 9.58 -13.10
CA THR A 119 -24.77 8.85 -12.81
C THR A 119 -24.35 9.02 -11.34
N HIS A 120 -23.41 8.17 -10.89
CA HIS A 120 -22.89 8.23 -9.53
C HIS A 120 -21.97 9.44 -9.33
N PHE A 121 -21.74 9.82 -8.08
CA PHE A 121 -20.61 10.66 -7.69
C PHE A 121 -20.17 10.35 -6.26
N VAL A 122 -18.87 10.49 -6.00
CA VAL A 122 -18.26 10.48 -4.68
C VAL A 122 -18.68 11.76 -3.94
N SER A 123 -19.53 11.61 -2.93
CA SER A 123 -20.02 12.74 -2.13
C SER A 123 -19.11 13.04 -0.95
N SER A 124 -18.48 12.02 -0.37
CA SER A 124 -17.45 12.14 0.67
C SER A 124 -16.52 10.92 0.67
N PHE A 125 -15.36 11.05 1.30
CA PHE A 125 -14.47 9.93 1.57
C PHE A 125 -13.66 10.15 2.86
N SER A 126 -13.12 9.06 3.38
CA SER A 126 -12.23 8.99 4.55
C SER A 126 -11.18 7.89 4.31
N ASP A 127 -10.32 7.62 5.29
CA ASP A 127 -9.19 6.69 5.10
C ASP A 127 -9.68 5.24 4.87
N LEU A 128 -10.87 4.91 5.40
CA LEU A 128 -11.44 3.56 5.35
C LEU A 128 -12.77 3.46 4.60
N ALA A 129 -13.31 4.57 4.06
CA ALA A 129 -14.64 4.59 3.46
C ALA A 129 -14.80 5.62 2.34
N VAL A 130 -15.74 5.35 1.43
CA VAL A 130 -16.21 6.27 0.39
C VAL A 130 -17.74 6.26 0.33
N ASP A 131 -18.35 7.44 0.18
CA ASP A 131 -19.79 7.57 -0.07
C ASP A 131 -20.04 7.78 -1.56
N LEU A 132 -20.91 6.96 -2.15
CA LEU A 132 -21.38 7.14 -3.53
C LEU A 132 -22.85 7.55 -3.53
N ASP A 133 -23.15 8.70 -4.13
CA ASP A 133 -24.52 9.17 -4.34
C ASP A 133 -24.97 8.79 -5.76
N ILE A 134 -26.09 8.09 -5.88
CA ILE A 134 -26.69 7.65 -7.16
C ILE A 134 -28.18 7.92 -7.10
N GLY A 135 -28.63 8.96 -7.81
CA GLY A 135 -30.02 9.39 -7.77
C GLY A 135 -30.50 9.77 -6.37
N GLU A 136 -31.41 8.97 -5.83
CA GLU A 136 -31.99 9.07 -4.48
C GLU A 136 -31.23 8.27 -3.41
N PHE A 137 -30.18 7.53 -3.78
CA PHE A 137 -29.43 6.68 -2.86
C PHE A 137 -28.07 7.27 -2.49
N ARG A 138 -27.67 7.08 -1.24
CA ARG A 138 -26.28 7.23 -0.79
C ARG A 138 -25.77 5.90 -0.26
N PHE A 139 -24.79 5.32 -0.93
CA PHE A 139 -24.13 4.09 -0.51
C PHE A 139 -22.94 4.42 0.38
N HIS A 140 -22.94 3.89 1.60
CA HIS A 140 -21.86 4.02 2.58
C HIS A 140 -20.91 2.83 2.42
N LEU A 141 -19.90 2.98 1.55
CA LEU A 141 -18.95 1.91 1.24
C LEU A 141 -17.77 1.97 2.20
N VAL A 142 -17.91 1.27 3.33
CA VAL A 142 -16.87 1.16 4.36
C VAL A 142 -16.18 -0.19 4.24
N ARG A 143 -14.85 -0.19 4.08
CA ARG A 143 -14.08 -1.42 3.96
C ARG A 143 -14.16 -2.26 5.23
N GLY A 144 -14.40 -3.56 5.05
CA GLY A 144 -14.62 -4.51 6.13
C GLY A 144 -16.03 -4.50 6.70
N SER A 145 -16.97 -3.70 6.19
CA SER A 145 -18.37 -3.87 6.59
C SER A 145 -18.90 -5.18 6.00
N PRO A 146 -19.43 -6.11 6.81
CA PRO A 146 -20.10 -7.31 6.27
C PRO A 146 -21.43 -6.99 5.60
N TYR A 147 -21.87 -5.73 5.61
CA TYR A 147 -23.10 -5.26 5.00
C TYR A 147 -22.79 -4.18 3.95
N LEU A 148 -23.36 -4.31 2.76
CA LEU A 148 -23.58 -3.18 1.87
C LEU A 148 -24.68 -2.30 2.50
N THR A 149 -24.35 -1.05 2.85
CA THR A 149 -25.29 -0.15 3.52
C THR A 149 -25.59 1.05 2.62
N PHE A 150 -26.87 1.39 2.46
CA PHE A 150 -27.26 2.60 1.74
C PHE A 150 -28.49 3.28 2.32
N SER A 151 -28.50 4.60 2.22
CA SER A 151 -29.61 5.47 2.64
C SER A 151 -30.47 5.83 1.43
N VAL A 152 -31.78 5.77 1.60
CA VAL A 152 -32.77 6.27 0.64
C VAL A 152 -33.15 7.69 1.06
N LEU A 153 -32.48 8.67 0.43
CA LEU A 153 -32.48 10.08 0.83
C LEU A 153 -33.82 10.78 0.63
N LYS A 154 -34.64 10.26 -0.27
CA LYS A 154 -36.00 10.74 -0.58
C LYS A 154 -36.89 9.53 -0.76
N THR A 155 -38.13 9.58 -0.27
CA THR A 155 -39.09 8.50 -0.43
C THR A 155 -39.20 8.06 -1.89
N SER A 156 -38.78 6.83 -2.18
CA SER A 156 -38.68 6.29 -3.54
C SER A 156 -38.89 4.78 -3.55
N SER A 157 -39.15 4.22 -4.72
CA SER A 157 -39.12 2.77 -4.90
C SER A 157 -37.68 2.27 -4.99
N VAL A 158 -37.40 1.10 -4.41
CA VAL A 158 -36.11 0.41 -4.57
C VAL A 158 -36.31 -0.76 -5.53
N SER A 159 -35.51 -0.82 -6.60
CA SER A 159 -35.45 -1.97 -7.52
C SER A 159 -34.12 -2.70 -7.35
N ILE A 160 -34.20 -4.02 -7.19
CA ILE A 160 -33.07 -4.93 -7.03
C ILE A 160 -33.20 -6.01 -8.11
N SER A 161 -32.26 -6.03 -9.05
CA SER A 161 -32.13 -7.14 -10.00
C SER A 161 -31.02 -8.10 -9.58
N THR A 162 -31.15 -9.37 -9.92
CA THR A 162 -30.30 -10.46 -9.37
C THR A 162 -29.27 -10.98 -10.38
N GLY A 163 -28.80 -10.12 -11.29
CA GLY A 163 -27.74 -10.46 -12.25
C GLY A 163 -28.09 -11.59 -13.23
N GLY A 164 -29.38 -11.85 -13.44
CA GLY A 164 -29.86 -12.98 -14.25
C GLY A 164 -30.09 -14.27 -13.46
N ASN A 165 -29.70 -14.34 -12.19
CA ASN A 165 -30.06 -15.45 -11.30
C ASN A 165 -31.55 -15.36 -10.95
N GLY A 166 -32.29 -16.47 -10.95
CA GLY A 166 -33.69 -16.46 -10.52
C GLY A 166 -33.83 -16.13 -9.02
N VAL A 167 -34.94 -15.52 -8.65
CA VAL A 167 -35.37 -15.32 -7.26
C VAL A 167 -36.33 -16.46 -6.91
N ASP A 168 -35.91 -17.36 -6.03
CA ASP A 168 -36.77 -18.47 -5.60
C ASP A 168 -37.82 -17.99 -4.59
N SER A 169 -37.39 -17.19 -3.62
CA SER A 169 -38.26 -16.62 -2.58
C SER A 169 -37.71 -15.31 -2.01
N VAL A 170 -38.64 -14.50 -1.46
CA VAL A 170 -38.35 -13.34 -0.62
C VAL A 170 -39.16 -13.52 0.66
N ASP A 171 -38.50 -13.96 1.71
CA ASP A 171 -39.16 -14.23 2.98
C ASP A 171 -39.08 -13.00 3.89
N SER A 172 -40.20 -12.57 4.48
CA SER A 172 -40.29 -11.39 5.33
C SER A 172 -40.44 -11.75 6.81
N TYR A 173 -39.73 -11.02 7.67
CA TYR A 173 -39.69 -11.22 9.13
C TYR A 173 -39.77 -9.86 9.85
N ASP A 174 -39.96 -9.89 11.17
CA ASP A 174 -39.87 -8.73 12.07
C ASP A 174 -40.72 -7.52 11.66
N GLY A 175 -41.95 -7.75 11.21
CA GLY A 175 -42.81 -6.67 10.74
C GLY A 175 -42.31 -6.02 9.44
N SER A 176 -41.65 -6.80 8.58
CA SER A 176 -41.09 -6.41 7.28
C SER A 176 -39.87 -5.49 7.37
N THR A 177 -39.10 -5.56 8.46
CA THR A 177 -37.78 -4.91 8.59
C THR A 177 -36.61 -5.85 8.34
N LYS A 178 -36.87 -7.15 8.22
CA LYS A 178 -35.89 -8.18 7.83
C LYS A 178 -36.46 -9.00 6.68
N HIS A 179 -35.65 -9.25 5.66
CA HIS A 179 -36.00 -10.14 4.54
C HIS A 179 -34.84 -11.08 4.20
N ILE A 180 -35.16 -12.29 3.73
CA ILE A 180 -34.17 -13.22 3.17
C ILE A 180 -34.53 -13.47 1.70
N ILE A 181 -33.64 -13.03 0.80
CA ILE A 181 -33.73 -13.25 -0.64
C ILE A 181 -32.95 -14.53 -0.96
N ARG A 182 -33.62 -15.54 -1.51
CA ARG A 182 -33.00 -16.80 -1.95
C ARG A 182 -32.92 -16.84 -3.46
N LEU A 183 -31.72 -17.04 -3.98
CA LEU A 183 -31.45 -17.08 -5.41
C LEU A 183 -31.30 -18.52 -5.91
N SER A 184 -31.69 -18.75 -7.16
CA SER A 184 -31.64 -20.09 -7.79
C SER A 184 -30.21 -20.64 -7.96
N ASN A 185 -29.17 -19.82 -7.75
CA ASN A 185 -27.77 -20.26 -7.71
C ASN A 185 -27.32 -20.74 -6.32
N GLY A 186 -28.25 -20.85 -5.36
CA GLY A 186 -28.00 -21.30 -3.98
C GLY A 186 -27.51 -20.19 -3.03
N ARG A 187 -27.33 -18.96 -3.51
CA ARG A 187 -26.92 -17.83 -2.66
C ARG A 187 -28.12 -17.19 -1.96
N ASN A 188 -27.94 -16.89 -0.68
CA ASN A 188 -28.94 -16.22 0.14
C ASN A 188 -28.42 -14.87 0.59
N TRP A 189 -29.28 -13.86 0.57
CA TRP A 189 -28.98 -12.50 1.01
C TRP A 189 -29.99 -12.06 2.05
N VAL A 190 -29.49 -11.56 3.18
CA VAL A 190 -30.33 -10.95 4.21
C VAL A 190 -30.38 -9.44 4.01
N VAL A 191 -31.57 -8.86 4.12
CA VAL A 191 -31.85 -7.44 3.97
C VAL A 191 -32.46 -6.94 5.27
N TYR A 192 -31.89 -5.88 5.83
CA TYR A 192 -32.42 -5.17 6.98
C TYR A 192 -32.80 -3.74 6.60
N SER A 193 -33.87 -3.22 7.18
CA SER A 193 -34.30 -1.85 6.96
C SER A 193 -34.69 -1.13 8.26
N THR A 194 -34.49 0.18 8.31
CA THR A 194 -34.83 1.00 9.51
C THR A 194 -36.33 1.19 9.71
N ALA A 195 -37.15 0.87 8.72
CA ALA A 195 -38.60 0.90 8.75
C ALA A 195 -39.13 -0.25 7.88
N ALA A 196 -40.42 -0.58 8.04
CA ALA A 196 -41.05 -1.63 7.24
C ALA A 196 -40.89 -1.34 5.75
N ILE A 197 -40.38 -2.33 5.00
CA ILE A 197 -40.25 -2.31 3.54
C ILE A 197 -40.91 -3.57 2.99
N TYR A 198 -41.78 -3.42 2.01
CA TYR A 198 -42.49 -4.55 1.41
C TYR A 198 -41.82 -4.93 0.10
N LEU A 199 -41.01 -5.97 0.09
CA LEU A 199 -40.31 -6.46 -1.10
C LEU A 199 -41.18 -7.46 -1.85
N MET A 200 -41.40 -7.24 -3.15
CA MET A 200 -42.16 -8.14 -4.01
C MET A 200 -41.30 -8.60 -5.19
N LYS A 201 -41.39 -9.89 -5.53
CA LYS A 201 -40.83 -10.43 -6.76
C LYS A 201 -41.66 -9.94 -7.94
N ALA A 202 -41.17 -8.95 -8.67
CA ALA A 202 -41.84 -8.39 -9.83
C ALA A 202 -41.66 -9.26 -11.08
N LYS A 203 -40.47 -9.86 -11.26
CA LYS A 203 -40.14 -10.79 -12.35
C LYS A 203 -39.27 -11.94 -11.83
N SER A 204 -38.88 -12.86 -12.71
CA SER A 204 -38.02 -14.00 -12.35
C SER A 204 -36.72 -13.58 -11.66
N SER A 205 -36.12 -12.46 -12.05
CA SER A 205 -34.83 -11.94 -11.55
C SER A 205 -34.91 -10.47 -11.08
N GLU A 206 -36.08 -10.03 -10.65
CA GLU A 206 -36.33 -8.64 -10.24
C GLU A 206 -37.21 -8.57 -8.99
N ILE A 207 -36.75 -7.83 -8.00
CA ILE A 207 -37.43 -7.53 -6.75
C ILE A 207 -37.62 -6.01 -6.67
N VAL A 208 -38.82 -5.57 -6.33
CA VAL A 208 -39.14 -4.15 -6.17
C VAL A 208 -39.88 -3.90 -4.86
N THR A 209 -39.86 -2.67 -4.38
CA THR A 209 -40.70 -2.27 -3.25
C THR A 209 -42.15 -2.09 -3.68
N SER A 210 -43.09 -2.57 -2.87
CA SER A 210 -44.50 -2.20 -2.93
C SER A 210 -44.68 -0.88 -2.17
N GLY A 211 -44.67 0.23 -2.91
CA GLY A 211 -44.70 1.59 -2.37
C GLY A 211 -43.32 2.24 -2.25
N GLY A 212 -43.31 3.47 -1.74
CA GLY A 212 -42.08 4.23 -1.50
C GLY A 212 -41.47 3.94 -0.13
N PHE A 213 -40.15 3.97 -0.05
CA PHE A 213 -39.38 3.79 1.17
C PHE A 213 -38.46 4.99 1.41
N SER A 214 -38.29 5.38 2.67
CA SER A 214 -37.24 6.29 3.11
C SER A 214 -36.65 5.76 4.41
N GLY A 215 -35.33 5.74 4.50
CA GLY A 215 -34.62 5.09 5.59
C GLY A 215 -33.29 4.49 5.10
N VAL A 216 -32.74 3.57 5.88
CA VAL A 216 -31.50 2.87 5.57
C VAL A 216 -31.82 1.41 5.28
N ILE A 217 -31.14 0.86 4.26
CA ILE A 217 -31.17 -0.54 3.90
C ILE A 217 -29.76 -1.10 4.03
N ARG A 218 -29.64 -2.28 4.63
CA ARG A 218 -28.39 -3.02 4.78
C ARG A 218 -28.56 -4.41 4.20
N VAL A 219 -27.61 -4.82 3.37
CA VAL A 219 -27.68 -6.10 2.65
C VAL A 219 -26.41 -6.89 2.90
N ALA A 220 -26.52 -8.14 3.28
CA ALA A 220 -25.37 -9.03 3.53
C ALA A 220 -25.61 -10.42 2.92
N VAL A 221 -24.57 -11.00 2.34
CA VAL A 221 -24.61 -12.38 1.86
C VAL A 221 -24.48 -13.35 3.03
N LEU A 222 -25.26 -14.42 3.02
CA LEU A 222 -25.17 -15.55 3.93
C LEU A 222 -24.27 -16.63 3.30
N PRO A 223 -23.06 -16.87 3.83
CA PRO A 223 -22.18 -17.93 3.34
C PRO A 223 -22.73 -19.31 3.75
N ASN A 224 -22.05 -20.38 3.33
CA ASN A 224 -22.50 -21.78 3.49
C ASN A 224 -22.83 -22.21 4.94
N SER A 225 -22.40 -21.47 5.97
CA SER A 225 -22.77 -21.62 7.40
C SER A 225 -23.98 -20.75 7.80
N ALA A 226 -25.04 -20.80 6.99
CA ALA A 226 -26.08 -19.76 6.96
C ALA A 226 -26.73 -19.44 8.32
N ALA A 227 -27.04 -20.43 9.17
CA ALA A 227 -27.81 -20.19 10.40
C ALA A 227 -27.04 -19.41 11.48
N GLU A 228 -25.79 -19.78 11.78
CA GLU A 228 -24.96 -19.04 12.75
C GLU A 228 -24.58 -17.66 12.20
N THR A 229 -24.25 -17.59 10.91
CA THR A 229 -23.96 -16.31 10.24
C THR A 229 -25.17 -15.38 10.28
N GLU A 230 -26.37 -15.88 10.00
CA GLU A 230 -27.62 -15.12 10.07
C GLU A 230 -27.84 -14.56 11.48
N GLN A 231 -27.74 -15.39 12.53
CA GLN A 231 -27.91 -14.93 13.91
C GLN A 231 -26.93 -13.82 14.32
N ILE A 232 -25.67 -13.93 13.87
CA ILE A 232 -24.67 -12.88 14.12
C ILE A 232 -25.02 -11.62 13.33
N LEU A 233 -25.40 -11.74 12.06
CA LEU A 233 -25.81 -10.60 11.23
C LEU A 233 -27.07 -9.91 11.80
N ASP A 234 -28.03 -10.68 12.30
CA ASP A 234 -29.24 -10.17 12.95
C ASP A 234 -28.86 -9.32 14.17
N ARG A 235 -27.99 -9.87 15.03
CA ARG A 235 -27.54 -9.23 16.27
C ARG A 235 -26.88 -7.86 16.05
N TYR A 236 -26.13 -7.71 14.97
CA TYR A 236 -25.38 -6.49 14.65
C TYR A 236 -25.99 -5.65 13.51
N SER A 237 -27.20 -6.01 13.07
CA SER A 237 -27.93 -5.31 12.00
C SER A 237 -28.30 -3.86 12.34
N GLY A 238 -28.44 -3.53 13.63
CA GLY A 238 -28.85 -2.22 14.11
C GLY A 238 -27.79 -1.12 14.06
N CYS A 239 -26.50 -1.45 13.88
CA CYS A 239 -25.41 -0.48 13.88
C CYS A 239 -24.52 -0.59 12.63
N TYR A 240 -24.22 0.54 11.99
CA TYR A 240 -23.46 0.57 10.74
C TYR A 240 -22.46 1.74 10.68
N PRO A 241 -21.31 1.54 10.02
CA PRO A 241 -20.33 2.61 9.84
C PRO A 241 -20.73 3.49 8.64
N VAL A 242 -20.35 4.77 8.69
CA VAL A 242 -20.53 5.73 7.58
C VAL A 242 -19.21 6.37 7.14
N SER A 243 -18.21 6.38 8.01
CA SER A 243 -16.84 6.80 7.68
C SER A 243 -15.85 6.12 8.63
N GLY A 244 -14.57 6.14 8.29
CA GLY A 244 -13.52 5.60 9.15
C GLY A 244 -12.20 6.33 8.94
N TYR A 245 -11.60 6.76 10.04
CA TYR A 245 -10.36 7.53 10.03
C TYR A 245 -9.26 6.75 10.74
N ALA A 246 -8.06 6.81 10.17
CA ALA A 246 -6.84 6.30 10.76
C ALA A 246 -6.02 7.46 11.33
N LYS A 247 -5.43 7.24 12.51
CA LYS A 247 -4.47 8.16 13.12
C LYS A 247 -3.25 7.39 13.58
N LEU A 248 -2.09 8.03 13.58
CA LEU A 248 -0.91 7.45 14.21
C LEU A 248 -1.17 7.19 15.69
N SER A 249 -0.76 6.01 16.15
CA SER A 249 -0.79 5.58 17.54
C SER A 249 0.62 5.64 18.12
N GLY A 250 0.72 5.93 19.43
CA GLY A 250 1.99 6.02 20.14
C GLY A 250 2.79 4.71 20.22
N ASN A 251 2.20 3.58 19.85
CA ASN A 251 2.80 2.25 19.92
C ASN A 251 3.26 1.71 18.55
N PHE A 252 3.87 2.54 17.71
CA PHE A 252 4.27 2.17 16.34
C PHE A 252 3.12 1.56 15.54
N GLY A 253 2.04 2.32 15.36
CA GLY A 253 0.81 1.76 14.82
C GLY A 253 -0.23 2.79 14.41
N PHE A 254 -1.46 2.32 14.21
CA PHE A 254 -2.59 3.15 13.81
C PHE A 254 -3.81 2.88 14.68
N SER A 255 -4.50 3.94 15.07
CA SER A 255 -5.82 3.85 15.70
C SER A 255 -6.89 4.13 14.64
N TYR A 256 -7.77 3.17 14.42
CA TYR A 256 -8.97 3.32 13.60
C TYR A 256 -10.12 3.79 14.46
N LYS A 257 -10.89 4.73 13.93
CA LYS A 257 -12.14 5.17 14.53
C LYS A 257 -13.21 5.28 13.46
N TRP A 258 -14.24 4.47 13.58
CA TRP A 258 -15.41 4.57 12.71
C TRP A 258 -16.41 5.56 13.26
N GLN A 259 -16.94 6.41 12.39
CA GLN A 259 -18.20 7.09 12.70
C GLN A 259 -19.32 6.13 12.35
N LYS A 260 -20.21 5.89 13.32
CA LYS A 260 -21.30 4.91 13.20
C LYS A 260 -22.65 5.55 13.45
N LYS A 261 -23.69 4.92 12.93
CA LYS A 261 -25.10 5.25 13.16
C LYS A 261 -25.86 4.02 13.64
N GLY A 262 -27.05 4.24 14.19
CA GLY A 262 -27.90 3.20 14.75
C GLY A 262 -27.49 2.76 16.16
N SER A 263 -27.97 1.61 16.60
CA SER A 263 -27.85 1.11 17.98
C SER A 263 -27.13 -0.24 18.05
N GLY A 264 -26.37 -0.48 19.13
CA GLY A 264 -25.65 -1.72 19.37
C GLY A 264 -24.15 -1.65 19.04
N GLY A 265 -23.51 -2.82 19.05
CA GLY A 265 -22.10 -3.00 18.69
C GLY A 265 -21.88 -2.86 17.18
N LEU A 266 -20.73 -2.32 16.79
CA LEU A 266 -20.32 -2.27 15.38
C LEU A 266 -19.57 -3.56 15.04
N LEU A 267 -20.06 -4.30 14.03
CA LEU A 267 -19.38 -5.48 13.49
C LEU A 267 -18.61 -5.11 12.23
N MET A 268 -17.30 -5.36 12.24
CA MET A 268 -16.38 -5.16 11.13
C MET A 268 -15.61 -6.46 10.85
N LEU A 269 -15.11 -6.64 9.64
CA LEU A 269 -14.38 -7.83 9.19
C LEU A 269 -12.88 -7.55 9.11
N ALA A 270 -12.08 -8.20 9.94
CA ALA A 270 -10.63 -8.09 9.97
C ALA A 270 -9.97 -9.14 9.06
N HIS A 271 -9.14 -8.69 8.11
CA HIS A 271 -8.29 -9.59 7.33
C HIS A 271 -7.12 -10.14 8.17
N PRO A 272 -6.37 -11.17 7.70
CA PRO A 272 -5.27 -11.81 8.44
C PRO A 272 -4.24 -10.85 9.04
N LEU A 273 -3.78 -9.83 8.32
CA LEU A 273 -2.83 -8.86 8.89
C LEU A 273 -3.42 -8.05 10.06
N HIS A 274 -4.67 -7.55 9.97
CA HIS A 274 -5.35 -6.93 11.11
C HIS A 274 -5.33 -7.86 12.31
N ARG A 275 -5.72 -9.13 12.16
CA ARG A 275 -5.72 -10.10 13.27
C ARG A 275 -4.35 -10.31 13.92
N ARG A 276 -3.26 -10.12 13.18
CA ARG A 276 -1.88 -10.21 13.71
C ARG A 276 -1.51 -9.02 14.61
N VAL A 277 -2.11 -7.85 14.38
CA VAL A 277 -1.72 -6.58 15.03
C VAL A 277 -2.83 -5.93 15.84
N LEU A 278 -4.02 -6.53 15.86
CA LEU A 278 -5.12 -6.17 16.74
C LEU A 278 -4.76 -6.51 18.19
N PRO A 279 -5.23 -5.71 19.16
CA PRO A 279 -5.03 -6.00 20.57
C PRO A 279 -5.96 -7.15 21.02
N GLU A 280 -5.54 -7.88 22.06
CA GLU A 280 -6.25 -9.05 22.57
C GLU A 280 -7.59 -8.72 23.26
N ASN A 281 -7.86 -7.45 23.56
CA ASN A 281 -9.05 -7.01 24.30
C ASN A 281 -10.32 -6.84 23.43
N LEU A 282 -10.21 -6.96 22.11
CA LEU A 282 -11.36 -6.86 21.20
C LEU A 282 -12.10 -8.20 21.10
N THR A 283 -13.43 -8.13 20.96
CA THR A 283 -14.24 -9.33 20.75
C THR A 283 -14.12 -9.81 19.32
N VAL A 284 -13.40 -10.92 19.11
CA VAL A 284 -13.23 -11.58 17.80
C VAL A 284 -14.17 -12.78 17.67
N LEU A 285 -15.02 -12.76 16.65
CA LEU A 285 -15.97 -13.83 16.33
C LEU A 285 -15.31 -14.83 15.38
N GLN A 286 -14.50 -15.74 15.93
CA GLN A 286 -13.63 -16.65 15.13
C GLN A 286 -14.39 -17.50 14.10
N ASN A 287 -15.65 -17.86 14.37
CA ASN A 287 -16.48 -18.67 13.47
C ASN A 287 -17.23 -17.83 12.42
N PHE A 288 -17.28 -16.50 12.60
CA PHE A 288 -17.91 -15.60 11.64
C PHE A 288 -16.90 -15.14 10.60
N LYS A 289 -16.94 -15.76 9.42
CA LYS A 289 -15.92 -15.55 8.38
C LYS A 289 -16.51 -15.31 7.00
N TYR A 290 -15.84 -14.46 6.24
CA TYR A 290 -16.04 -14.28 4.81
C TYR A 290 -14.76 -14.68 4.08
N GLY A 291 -14.87 -15.57 3.10
CA GLY A 291 -13.78 -15.91 2.21
C GLY A 291 -13.42 -14.70 1.34
N SER A 292 -12.13 -14.40 1.20
CA SER A 292 -11.62 -13.27 0.42
C SER A 292 -10.30 -13.62 -0.26
N ILE A 293 -9.90 -12.85 -1.27
CA ILE A 293 -8.55 -12.92 -1.84
C ILE A 293 -7.45 -12.52 -0.85
N ASP A 294 -7.82 -11.84 0.23
CA ASP A 294 -6.94 -11.50 1.33
C ASP A 294 -6.92 -12.58 2.43
N GLY A 295 -7.39 -13.80 2.13
CA GLY A 295 -7.66 -14.84 3.15
C GLY A 295 -8.94 -14.58 3.92
N ASP A 296 -9.26 -15.42 4.92
CA ASP A 296 -10.50 -15.29 5.68
C ASP A 296 -10.58 -13.94 6.41
N LEU A 297 -11.65 -13.19 6.14
CA LEU A 297 -12.02 -11.98 6.88
C LEU A 297 -12.90 -12.38 8.07
N VAL A 298 -12.48 -12.05 9.29
CA VAL A 298 -13.13 -12.52 10.53
C VAL A 298 -13.85 -11.39 11.23
N GLY A 299 -15.04 -11.66 11.78
CA GLY A 299 -15.81 -10.68 12.53
C GLY A 299 -15.09 -10.17 13.79
N VAL A 300 -15.05 -8.86 13.96
CA VAL A 300 -14.56 -8.17 15.16
C VAL A 300 -15.59 -7.12 15.56
N VAL A 301 -15.95 -7.10 16.84
CA VAL A 301 -16.92 -6.16 17.39
C VAL A 301 -16.18 -5.02 18.07
N GLY A 302 -16.39 -3.80 17.58
CA GLY A 302 -15.77 -2.59 18.10
C GLY A 302 -15.88 -1.43 17.13
N ASP A 303 -15.94 -0.20 17.65
CA ASP A 303 -15.95 1.04 16.88
C ASP A 303 -14.58 1.75 16.82
N SER A 304 -13.56 1.11 17.39
CA SER A 304 -12.17 1.49 17.23
C SER A 304 -11.23 0.29 17.29
N TRP A 305 -10.18 0.29 16.48
CA TRP A 305 -9.10 -0.71 16.51
C TRP A 305 -7.75 -0.03 16.67
N ASP A 306 -6.97 -0.43 17.67
CA ASP A 306 -5.60 0.05 17.87
C ASP A 306 -4.60 -0.98 17.33
N LEU A 307 -4.23 -0.83 16.07
CA LEU A 307 -3.30 -1.70 15.38
C LEU A 307 -1.87 -1.37 15.79
N ASN A 308 -1.12 -2.32 16.34
CA ASN A 308 0.24 -2.10 16.82
C ASN A 308 1.22 -3.03 16.13
N PHE A 309 2.26 -2.46 15.51
CA PHE A 309 3.32 -3.23 14.89
C PHE A 309 4.48 -3.42 15.87
N ALA A 310 5.26 -4.49 15.66
CA ALA A 310 6.51 -4.63 16.37
C ALA A 310 7.45 -3.47 16.01
N PRO A 311 8.09 -2.81 16.99
CA PRO A 311 9.07 -1.77 16.71
C PRO A 311 10.19 -2.30 15.82
N ILE A 312 10.58 -1.51 14.82
CA ILE A 312 11.69 -1.80 13.94
C ILE A 312 12.84 -0.82 14.19
N PRO A 313 14.11 -1.27 14.11
CA PRO A 313 15.24 -0.37 14.22
C PRO A 313 15.35 0.48 12.95
N ILE A 314 15.26 1.81 13.10
CA ILE A 314 15.61 2.77 12.06
C ILE A 314 17.06 3.19 12.27
N THR A 315 17.98 2.64 11.48
CA THR A 315 19.43 2.79 11.71
C THR A 315 20.18 3.03 10.40
N TRP A 316 21.13 3.97 10.37
CA TRP A 316 21.99 4.19 9.19
C TRP A 316 22.85 2.98 8.80
N HIS A 317 23.16 2.14 9.79
CA HIS A 317 24.11 1.03 9.73
C HIS A 317 23.41 -0.30 9.99
N SER A 318 24.16 -1.41 9.92
CA SER A 318 23.62 -2.73 10.23
C SER A 318 23.12 -2.83 11.68
N ILE A 319 22.16 -3.73 11.91
CA ILE A 319 21.50 -3.86 13.21
C ILE A 319 22.45 -4.45 14.27
N ASN A 320 23.29 -5.41 13.87
CA ASN A 320 24.17 -6.15 14.78
C ASN A 320 25.66 -5.75 14.67
N GLY A 321 25.99 -4.83 13.77
CA GLY A 321 27.37 -4.45 13.45
C GLY A 321 28.09 -5.49 12.58
N ILE A 322 29.35 -5.19 12.27
CA ILE A 322 30.21 -6.03 11.43
C ILE A 322 31.51 -6.30 12.17
N GLU A 323 31.97 -7.55 12.15
CA GLU A 323 33.26 -7.91 12.73
C GLU A 323 34.41 -7.25 11.95
N ARG A 324 35.35 -6.62 12.67
CA ARG A 324 36.50 -5.89 12.10
C ARG A 324 37.34 -6.71 11.12
N LYS A 325 37.37 -8.04 11.26
CA LYS A 325 38.09 -8.95 10.36
C LYS A 325 37.60 -8.84 8.90
N PHE A 326 36.34 -8.45 8.68
CA PHE A 326 35.75 -8.29 7.35
C PHE A 326 35.95 -6.89 6.74
N PHE A 327 36.38 -5.90 7.53
CA PHE A 327 36.52 -4.51 7.06
C PHE A 327 37.47 -4.39 5.86
N PRO A 328 38.67 -5.02 5.83
CA PRO A 328 39.58 -4.85 4.71
C PRO A 328 38.98 -5.25 3.35
N GLU A 329 38.17 -6.30 3.33
CA GLU A 329 37.53 -6.78 2.10
C GLU A 329 36.41 -5.84 1.64
N ILE A 330 35.57 -5.38 2.57
CA ILE A 330 34.53 -4.37 2.28
C ILE A 330 35.17 -3.07 1.78
N VAL A 331 36.26 -2.62 2.41
CA VAL A 331 37.01 -1.42 2.01
C VAL A 331 37.61 -1.55 0.62
N ALA A 332 38.14 -2.72 0.26
CA ALA A 332 38.65 -2.98 -1.08
C ALA A 332 37.54 -2.84 -2.14
N ALA A 333 36.37 -3.44 -1.88
CA ALA A 333 35.20 -3.29 -2.76
C ALA A 333 34.69 -1.83 -2.81
N LEU A 334 34.65 -1.13 -1.68
CA LEU A 334 34.25 0.28 -1.61
C LEU A 334 35.14 1.17 -2.47
N LYS A 335 36.46 1.01 -2.41
CA LYS A 335 37.40 1.79 -3.24
C LYS A 335 37.11 1.64 -4.73
N HIS A 336 36.84 0.40 -5.16
CA HIS A 336 36.46 0.12 -6.54
C HIS A 336 35.11 0.78 -6.87
N ASP A 337 34.08 0.53 -6.08
CA ASP A 337 32.73 1.02 -6.35
C ASP A 337 32.64 2.56 -6.37
N VAL A 338 33.35 3.23 -5.45
CA VAL A 338 33.46 4.70 -5.45
C VAL A 338 34.20 5.21 -6.67
N GLY A 339 35.25 4.51 -7.12
CA GLY A 339 35.96 4.81 -8.36
C GLY A 339 35.11 4.67 -9.62
N THR A 340 34.00 3.92 -9.55
CA THR A 340 33.05 3.77 -10.67
C THR A 340 31.93 4.82 -10.69
N LEU A 341 31.82 5.69 -9.68
CA LEU A 341 30.80 6.74 -9.66
C LEU A 341 30.98 7.69 -10.84
N ASN A 342 29.99 7.72 -11.73
CA ASN A 342 30.09 8.40 -13.01
C ASN A 342 29.06 9.54 -13.11
N VAL A 343 29.53 10.78 -13.01
CA VAL A 343 28.69 11.98 -13.13
C VAL A 343 28.11 12.11 -14.54
N THR A 344 28.84 11.67 -15.57
CA THR A 344 28.35 11.69 -16.96
C THR A 344 27.17 10.74 -17.12
N GLU A 345 27.29 9.52 -16.62
CA GLU A 345 26.17 8.55 -16.58
C GLU A 345 24.97 9.16 -15.87
N LEU A 346 25.16 9.65 -14.64
CA LEU A 346 24.10 10.29 -13.86
C LEU A 346 23.42 11.41 -14.66
N SER A 347 24.19 12.34 -15.25
CA SER A 347 23.64 13.46 -16.05
C SER A 347 22.92 13.02 -17.32
N SER A 348 23.24 11.82 -17.84
CA SER A 348 22.61 11.20 -19.00
C SER A 348 21.40 10.33 -18.65
N THR A 349 21.14 10.06 -17.38
CA THR A 349 19.94 9.32 -16.97
C THR A 349 18.75 10.28 -16.91
N ALA A 350 17.79 10.13 -17.84
CA ALA A 350 16.61 11.01 -17.89
C ALA A 350 15.52 10.59 -16.89
N ALA A 351 15.30 9.28 -16.76
CA ALA A 351 14.26 8.72 -15.93
C ALA A 351 14.59 8.88 -14.45
N SER A 352 13.69 9.52 -13.71
CA SER A 352 13.77 9.78 -12.27
C SER A 352 13.98 8.49 -11.46
N TYR A 353 13.38 7.37 -11.86
CA TYR A 353 13.56 6.08 -11.21
C TYR A 353 15.04 5.65 -11.17
N PHE A 354 15.63 5.41 -12.34
CA PHE A 354 17.03 4.98 -12.46
C PHE A 354 18.00 6.05 -11.94
N TYR A 355 17.67 7.34 -12.10
CA TYR A 355 18.45 8.43 -11.52
C TYR A 355 18.50 8.33 -10.00
N GLY A 356 17.34 8.10 -9.36
CA GLY A 356 17.22 7.89 -7.93
C GLY A 356 18.03 6.69 -7.47
N LYS A 357 17.96 5.55 -8.16
CA LYS A 357 18.75 4.34 -7.84
C LYS A 357 20.25 4.63 -7.79
N LEU A 358 20.79 5.36 -8.78
CA LEU A 358 22.20 5.75 -8.82
C LEU A 358 22.60 6.65 -7.63
N LEU A 359 21.75 7.62 -7.26
CA LEU A 359 21.97 8.45 -6.08
C LEU A 359 21.98 7.62 -4.79
N ALA A 360 20.99 6.74 -4.64
CA ALA A 360 20.85 5.92 -3.44
C ALA A 360 21.99 4.93 -3.29
N ARG A 361 22.47 4.35 -4.40
CA ARG A 361 23.70 3.56 -4.43
C ARG A 361 24.88 4.35 -3.89
N ALA A 362 25.13 5.55 -4.39
CA ALA A 362 26.24 6.39 -3.91
C ALA A 362 26.09 6.73 -2.42
N ALA A 363 24.89 7.10 -1.98
CA ALA A 363 24.59 7.37 -0.57
C ALA A 363 24.85 6.14 0.32
N ARG A 364 24.50 4.94 -0.15
CA ARG A 364 24.77 3.68 0.54
C ARG A 364 26.27 3.44 0.73
N LEU A 365 27.12 3.75 -0.26
CA LEU A 365 28.58 3.60 -0.14
C LEU A 365 29.15 4.46 1.00
N ALA A 366 28.65 5.68 1.20
CA ALA A 366 29.10 6.53 2.31
C ALA A 366 28.74 5.94 3.68
N LEU A 367 27.52 5.43 3.85
CA LEU A 367 27.10 4.80 5.11
C LEU A 367 27.88 3.51 5.41
N ILE A 368 28.18 2.69 4.40
CA ILE A 368 29.05 1.53 4.59
C ILE A 368 30.45 1.98 5.01
N ALA A 369 31.00 3.02 4.38
CA ALA A 369 32.32 3.55 4.71
C ALA A 369 32.39 4.12 6.14
N GLU A 370 31.32 4.73 6.65
CA GLU A 370 31.21 5.13 8.05
C GLU A 370 31.26 3.93 9.00
N GLU A 371 30.53 2.85 8.69
CA GLU A 371 30.45 1.66 9.54
C GLU A 371 31.75 0.84 9.59
N VAL A 372 32.53 0.83 8.50
CA VAL A 372 33.79 0.07 8.40
C VAL A 372 35.06 0.90 8.66
N ASP A 373 34.92 2.02 9.38
CA ASP A 373 36.02 2.91 9.78
C ASP A 373 36.85 3.44 8.58
N TYR A 374 36.21 3.69 7.42
CA TYR A 374 36.86 4.17 6.18
C TYR A 374 36.20 5.42 5.57
N ALA A 375 35.50 6.20 6.38
CA ALA A 375 34.80 7.43 6.00
C ALA A 375 35.65 8.41 5.17
N ALA A 376 36.87 8.72 5.63
CA ALA A 376 37.73 9.74 5.01
C ALA A 376 38.11 9.43 3.55
N GLY A 377 38.17 8.15 3.17
CA GLY A 377 38.53 7.72 1.82
C GLY A 377 37.37 7.72 0.83
N VAL A 378 36.13 7.90 1.29
CA VAL A 378 34.91 7.71 0.48
C VAL A 378 33.99 8.93 0.51
N ILE A 379 33.71 9.46 1.70
CA ILE A 379 32.68 10.48 1.92
C ILE A 379 32.89 11.74 1.07
N PRO A 380 34.10 12.31 0.91
CA PRO A 380 34.28 13.52 0.09
C PRO A 380 33.85 13.32 -1.37
N ALA A 381 34.17 12.18 -1.97
CA ALA A 381 33.80 11.86 -3.35
C ALA A 381 32.28 11.66 -3.47
N VAL A 382 31.68 10.93 -2.52
CA VAL A 382 30.23 10.70 -2.49
C VAL A 382 29.45 12.00 -2.27
N VAL A 383 29.84 12.84 -1.31
CA VAL A 383 29.19 14.14 -1.05
C VAL A 383 29.24 15.02 -2.30
N LYS A 384 30.38 15.06 -3.00
CA LYS A 384 30.49 15.78 -4.27
C LYS A 384 29.51 15.23 -5.30
N PHE A 385 29.48 13.91 -5.49
CA PHE A 385 28.58 13.25 -6.44
C PHE A 385 27.10 13.53 -6.12
N LEU A 386 26.70 13.38 -4.85
CA LEU A 386 25.32 13.62 -4.41
C LEU A 386 24.92 15.10 -4.56
N LYS A 387 25.78 16.06 -4.21
CA LYS A 387 25.49 17.49 -4.43
C LYS A 387 25.28 17.80 -5.91
N THR A 388 26.20 17.33 -6.76
CA THR A 388 26.08 17.51 -8.22
C THR A 388 24.80 16.88 -8.78
N GLY A 389 24.39 15.74 -8.25
CA GLY A 389 23.17 15.05 -8.69
C GLY A 389 21.88 15.65 -8.16
N ILE A 390 21.82 16.00 -6.87
CA ILE A 390 20.56 16.36 -6.20
C ILE A 390 20.23 17.84 -6.37
N GLN A 391 21.22 18.75 -6.28
CA GLN A 391 20.95 20.19 -6.29
C GLN A 391 20.18 20.66 -7.53
N PRO A 392 20.51 20.22 -8.76
CA PRO A 392 19.75 20.65 -9.95
C PRO A 392 18.27 20.25 -9.91
N TRP A 393 17.94 19.11 -9.30
CA TRP A 393 16.55 18.67 -9.13
C TRP A 393 15.81 19.54 -8.11
N LEU A 394 16.43 19.81 -6.95
CA LEU A 394 15.82 20.63 -5.90
C LEU A 394 15.73 22.11 -6.26
N ASP A 395 16.65 22.62 -7.09
CA ASP A 395 16.60 23.99 -7.63
C ASP A 395 15.57 24.15 -8.77
N GLY A 396 15.00 23.05 -9.29
CA GLY A 396 14.16 23.07 -10.49
C GLY A 396 14.92 23.44 -11.77
N LYS A 397 16.24 23.25 -11.80
CA LYS A 397 17.15 23.65 -12.90
C LYS A 397 17.70 22.48 -13.71
N PHE A 398 17.37 21.25 -13.35
CA PHE A 398 17.74 20.10 -14.17
C PHE A 398 17.03 20.20 -15.53
N GLY A 399 17.80 20.34 -16.62
CA GLY A 399 17.23 20.67 -17.93
C GLY A 399 16.52 19.49 -18.61
N ARG A 400 17.05 18.28 -18.39
CA ARG A 400 16.63 17.02 -19.04
C ARG A 400 15.33 16.46 -18.45
N ASN A 401 15.13 16.62 -17.15
CA ASN A 401 13.91 16.27 -16.44
C ASN A 401 13.85 17.12 -15.15
N GLY A 402 12.85 16.98 -14.29
CA GLY A 402 12.80 17.73 -13.03
C GLY A 402 11.44 17.63 -12.36
N PHE A 403 11.36 17.94 -11.07
CA PHE A 403 10.08 17.97 -10.36
C PHE A 403 9.35 19.29 -10.60
N LEU A 404 8.07 19.18 -10.92
CA LEU A 404 7.14 20.27 -11.13
C LEU A 404 5.90 20.03 -10.26
N TYR A 405 5.22 21.09 -9.87
CA TYR A 405 3.98 21.01 -9.10
C TYR A 405 2.77 21.06 -10.03
N ASP A 406 1.97 19.99 -10.03
CA ASP A 406 0.66 19.94 -10.66
C ASP A 406 -0.42 20.36 -9.65
N ARG A 407 -1.06 21.49 -9.94
CA ARG A 407 -2.12 22.03 -9.08
C ARG A 407 -3.43 21.25 -9.20
N LYS A 408 -3.65 20.49 -10.27
CA LYS A 408 -4.91 19.77 -10.53
C LYS A 408 -5.19 18.68 -9.50
N TRP A 409 -4.15 17.91 -9.14
CA TRP A 409 -4.24 16.85 -8.14
C TRP A 409 -3.33 17.11 -6.92
N ALA A 410 -2.80 18.32 -6.83
CA ALA A 410 -1.97 18.83 -5.75
C ALA A 410 -0.82 17.88 -5.40
N GLY A 411 0.10 17.70 -6.34
CA GLY A 411 1.29 16.88 -6.14
C GLY A 411 2.34 17.10 -7.21
N LEU A 412 3.40 16.31 -7.14
CA LEU A 412 4.54 16.41 -8.04
C LEU A 412 4.28 15.66 -9.34
N VAL A 413 4.79 16.19 -10.43
CA VAL A 413 5.00 15.45 -11.68
C VAL A 413 6.43 15.69 -12.14
N THR A 414 6.98 14.79 -12.95
CA THR A 414 8.24 15.07 -13.64
C THR A 414 8.00 15.94 -14.87
N LYS A 415 9.00 16.68 -15.33
CA LYS A 415 8.94 17.46 -16.58
C LYS A 415 8.59 16.57 -17.78
N ASN A 416 9.16 15.35 -17.84
CA ASN A 416 8.86 14.39 -18.91
C ASN A 416 7.45 13.78 -18.73
N GLY A 417 7.10 13.41 -17.50
CA GLY A 417 5.77 12.88 -17.16
C GLY A 417 4.66 13.91 -17.35
N ALA A 418 4.95 15.21 -17.24
CA ALA A 418 3.96 16.26 -17.42
C ALA A 418 3.35 16.27 -18.84
N THR A 419 4.06 15.73 -19.84
CA THR A 419 3.62 15.66 -21.24
C THR A 419 3.49 14.23 -21.78
N SER A 420 3.84 13.20 -20.99
CA SER A 420 3.73 11.79 -21.36
C SER A 420 3.21 10.93 -20.21
N LYS A 421 2.22 10.08 -20.51
CA LYS A 421 1.62 9.15 -19.53
C LYS A 421 2.51 7.94 -19.21
N THR A 422 3.56 7.70 -19.98
CA THR A 422 4.41 6.51 -19.87
C THR A 422 5.86 6.83 -19.48
N GLU A 423 6.30 8.07 -19.70
CA GLU A 423 7.61 8.52 -19.22
C GLU A 423 7.66 8.45 -17.71
N ASP A 424 8.86 8.19 -17.18
CA ASP A 424 9.07 7.96 -15.75
C ASP A 424 8.09 6.93 -15.18
N PHE A 425 7.78 5.86 -15.93
CA PHE A 425 6.88 4.78 -15.51
C PHE A 425 5.46 5.25 -15.12
N GLY A 426 5.05 6.41 -15.64
CA GLY A 426 3.77 7.01 -15.31
C GLY A 426 3.78 7.85 -14.04
N PHE A 427 4.95 8.30 -13.57
CA PHE A 427 5.05 9.34 -12.53
C PHE A 427 4.18 10.56 -12.89
N GLY A 428 4.17 10.95 -14.17
CA GLY A 428 3.32 12.01 -14.69
C GLY A 428 1.81 11.78 -14.52
N ILE A 429 1.36 10.57 -14.19
CA ILE A 429 -0.03 10.24 -13.86
C ILE A 429 -0.15 9.63 -12.45
N TYR A 430 0.76 10.01 -11.56
CA TYR A 430 0.78 9.61 -10.15
C TYR A 430 1.10 8.14 -9.87
N ASN A 431 1.71 7.42 -10.82
CA ASN A 431 2.27 6.11 -10.53
C ASN A 431 3.58 6.23 -9.76
N ASP A 432 3.82 5.31 -8.83
CA ASP A 432 5.18 4.99 -8.35
C ASP A 432 5.92 6.15 -7.66
N HIS A 433 5.20 7.16 -7.17
CA HIS A 433 5.81 8.32 -6.50
C HIS A 433 6.66 7.91 -5.30
N HIS A 434 6.15 7.04 -4.43
CA HIS A 434 6.89 6.48 -3.30
C HIS A 434 8.15 5.71 -3.73
N PHE A 435 8.09 4.95 -4.82
CA PHE A 435 9.27 4.24 -5.36
C PHE A 435 10.35 5.22 -5.82
N HIS A 436 9.99 6.18 -6.68
CA HIS A 436 10.94 7.14 -7.24
C HIS A 436 11.47 8.08 -6.16
N LEU A 437 10.57 8.77 -5.46
CA LEU A 437 10.92 9.77 -4.46
C LEU A 437 11.62 9.14 -3.25
N GLY A 438 11.33 7.88 -2.91
CA GLY A 438 12.01 7.15 -1.84
C GLY A 438 13.52 7.12 -2.01
N TYR A 439 14.02 6.91 -3.23
CA TYR A 439 15.45 6.95 -3.52
C TYR A 439 16.07 8.35 -3.39
N PHE A 440 15.36 9.40 -3.84
CA PHE A 440 15.79 10.78 -3.66
C PHE A 440 15.82 11.15 -2.17
N VAL A 441 14.75 10.86 -1.44
CA VAL A 441 14.62 11.12 0.01
C VAL A 441 15.72 10.39 0.78
N TYR A 442 16.02 9.13 0.45
CA TYR A 442 17.10 8.38 1.08
C TYR A 442 18.45 9.09 0.88
N SER A 443 18.74 9.48 -0.36
CA SER A 443 19.99 10.15 -0.73
C SER A 443 20.12 11.53 -0.09
N ILE A 444 19.02 12.29 0.00
CA ILE A 444 18.96 13.59 0.67
C ILE A 444 19.17 13.43 2.17
N ALA A 445 18.55 12.42 2.80
CA ALA A 445 18.71 12.15 4.24
C ALA A 445 20.19 11.89 4.59
N VAL A 446 20.86 11.05 3.79
CA VAL A 446 22.30 10.77 3.96
C VAL A 446 23.12 12.04 3.71
N LEU A 447 22.86 12.79 2.65
CA LEU A 447 23.61 14.01 2.36
C LEU A 447 23.42 15.08 3.45
N ALA A 448 22.21 15.26 3.96
CA ALA A 448 21.91 16.19 5.05
C ALA A 448 22.59 15.78 6.37
N LYS A 449 22.71 14.47 6.64
CA LYS A 449 23.52 13.94 7.76
C LYS A 449 25.00 14.29 7.60
N LEU A 450 25.56 14.14 6.40
CA LEU A 450 26.98 14.35 6.11
C LEU A 450 27.35 15.83 5.97
N ASP A 451 26.42 16.68 5.52
CA ASP A 451 26.56 18.12 5.38
C ASP A 451 25.28 18.84 5.84
N ARG A 452 25.30 19.25 7.11
CA ARG A 452 24.16 19.91 7.76
C ARG A 452 23.84 21.28 7.17
N ASN A 453 24.84 22.01 6.66
CA ASN A 453 24.61 23.32 6.05
C ASN A 453 23.86 23.18 4.74
N TRP A 454 24.29 22.24 3.90
CA TRP A 454 23.56 21.87 2.69
C TRP A 454 22.15 21.37 3.02
N GLY A 455 22.01 20.50 4.03
CA GLY A 455 20.71 20.00 4.48
C GLY A 455 19.74 21.12 4.86
N ASN A 456 20.21 22.10 5.64
CA ASN A 456 19.40 23.26 6.05
C ASN A 456 18.98 24.13 4.86
N GLN A 457 19.89 24.37 3.91
CA GLN A 457 19.60 25.14 2.70
C GLN A 457 18.46 24.52 1.86
N TYR A 458 18.44 23.19 1.76
CA TYR A 458 17.51 22.46 0.89
C TYR A 458 16.34 21.79 1.63
N LYS A 459 16.11 22.16 2.91
CA LYS A 459 15.09 21.53 3.75
C LYS A 459 13.68 21.64 3.15
N ALA A 460 13.28 22.81 2.66
CA ALA A 460 11.94 23.02 2.12
C ALA A 460 11.61 22.13 0.90
N PRO A 461 12.41 22.10 -0.19
CA PRO A 461 12.14 21.20 -1.30
C PRO A 461 12.29 19.72 -0.93
N ALA A 462 13.18 19.36 -0.01
CA ALA A 462 13.31 17.98 0.49
C ALA A 462 12.01 17.50 1.16
N TYR A 463 11.40 18.32 2.02
CA TYR A 463 10.13 17.99 2.66
C TYR A 463 8.97 17.96 1.67
N ALA A 464 9.00 18.77 0.61
CA ALA A 464 8.00 18.70 -0.45
C ALA A 464 8.01 17.35 -1.18
N LEU A 465 9.18 16.70 -1.35
CA LEU A 465 9.25 15.34 -1.90
C LEU A 465 8.59 14.31 -0.97
N VAL A 466 8.86 14.38 0.35
CA VAL A 466 8.26 13.45 1.33
C VAL A 466 6.75 13.65 1.43
N HIS A 467 6.31 14.91 1.49
CA HIS A 467 4.88 15.22 1.62
C HIS A 467 4.07 14.83 0.37
N ASP A 468 4.70 14.68 -0.79
CA ASP A 468 4.00 14.26 -1.99
C ASP A 468 3.40 12.84 -1.86
N TYR A 469 4.17 11.86 -1.36
CA TYR A 469 3.67 10.49 -1.15
C TYR A 469 3.16 10.23 0.28
N MET A 470 3.61 11.03 1.27
CA MET A 470 3.25 10.83 2.68
C MET A 470 3.13 12.12 3.52
N ASN A 471 2.27 13.06 3.12
CA ASN A 471 1.99 14.21 3.98
C ASN A 471 1.39 13.76 5.33
N TYR A 472 2.19 13.83 6.39
CA TYR A 472 1.81 13.46 7.75
C TYR A 472 1.29 14.66 8.57
N ARG A 473 1.30 15.86 7.96
CA ARG A 473 0.81 17.10 8.58
C ARG A 473 -0.68 17.30 8.29
N SER A 474 -1.29 18.29 8.95
CA SER A 474 -2.74 18.55 8.93
C SER A 474 -3.37 18.55 7.52
N ARG A 475 -4.61 18.05 7.43
CA ARG A 475 -5.44 17.94 6.19
C ARG A 475 -5.70 19.28 5.49
N ASN A 476 -5.37 20.41 6.11
CA ASN A 476 -5.66 21.75 5.61
C ASN A 476 -4.58 22.32 4.67
N THR A 477 -3.64 21.50 4.16
CA THR A 477 -2.70 21.98 3.14
C THR A 477 -3.35 21.97 1.76
N GLN A 478 -3.28 23.08 1.03
CA GLN A 478 -3.71 23.16 -0.37
C GLN A 478 -2.73 22.48 -1.36
N PHE A 479 -1.59 21.99 -0.87
CA PHE A 479 -0.45 21.58 -1.70
C PHE A 479 -0.22 20.07 -1.79
N SER A 480 -0.87 19.27 -0.95
CA SER A 480 -0.70 17.82 -0.95
C SER A 480 -1.86 17.14 -0.24
N ILE A 481 -2.06 15.86 -0.52
CA ILE A 481 -2.99 14.99 0.20
C ILE A 481 -2.25 14.14 1.24
N PRO A 482 -2.84 13.89 2.43
CA PRO A 482 -2.25 12.95 3.38
C PRO A 482 -2.08 11.56 2.80
N PHE A 483 -0.90 10.96 3.03
CA PHE A 483 -0.62 9.55 2.77
C PHE A 483 -1.05 9.06 1.38
N ARG A 484 -0.76 9.85 0.32
CA ARG A 484 -1.20 9.59 -1.07
C ARG A 484 -1.14 8.13 -1.49
N ASN A 485 0.00 7.48 -1.25
CA ASN A 485 0.23 6.09 -1.67
C ASN A 485 -0.21 5.06 -0.64
N PHE A 486 -0.29 5.40 0.65
CA PHE A 486 -0.49 4.41 1.71
C PHE A 486 -1.97 4.12 1.93
N ASP A 487 -2.32 2.84 1.88
CA ASP A 487 -3.67 2.38 2.17
C ASP A 487 -3.76 1.87 3.61
N PHE A 488 -4.47 2.61 4.46
CA PHE A 488 -4.64 2.21 5.85
C PHE A 488 -5.34 0.86 5.98
N TRP A 489 -6.38 0.56 5.22
CA TRP A 489 -7.04 -0.75 5.37
C TRP A 489 -6.12 -1.91 5.03
N LYS A 490 -5.35 -1.80 3.94
CA LYS A 490 -4.44 -2.87 3.49
C LYS A 490 -3.10 -2.90 4.23
N LEU A 491 -2.78 -1.79 4.89
CA LEU A 491 -1.54 -1.53 5.62
C LEU A 491 -0.28 -1.59 4.73
N HIS A 492 -0.45 -1.30 3.43
CA HIS A 492 0.63 -1.14 2.46
C HIS A 492 0.25 -0.10 1.40
N SER A 493 1.19 0.25 0.55
CA SER A 493 1.01 1.24 -0.50
C SER A 493 0.40 0.68 -1.76
N TRP A 494 -0.27 1.56 -2.52
CA TRP A 494 -0.63 1.36 -3.91
C TRP A 494 0.28 2.19 -4.83
N ALA A 495 0.82 1.52 -5.84
CA ALA A 495 1.64 2.11 -6.89
C ALA A 495 0.80 2.83 -7.96
N ALA A 496 -0.29 2.20 -8.40
CA ALA A 496 -1.13 2.73 -9.46
C ALA A 496 -1.82 4.06 -9.10
N GLY A 497 -1.52 5.10 -9.88
CA GLY A 497 -2.15 6.42 -9.81
C GLY A 497 -3.42 6.52 -10.66
N LEU A 498 -3.49 7.52 -11.54
CA LEU A 498 -4.68 7.90 -12.32
C LEU A 498 -4.93 7.00 -13.55
N THR A 499 -4.83 5.69 -13.36
CA THR A 499 -5.20 4.66 -14.35
C THR A 499 -6.26 3.75 -13.74
N GLU A 500 -7.30 3.41 -14.50
CA GLU A 500 -8.32 2.45 -14.07
C GLU A 500 -7.89 1.02 -14.42
N PHE A 501 -8.21 0.06 -13.56
CA PHE A 501 -7.85 -1.35 -13.75
C PHE A 501 -8.99 -2.27 -13.32
N PRO A 502 -9.31 -3.34 -14.07
CA PRO A 502 -10.37 -4.27 -13.70
C PRO A 502 -10.17 -4.94 -12.34
N ASP A 503 -8.92 -5.20 -11.95
CA ASP A 503 -8.57 -5.81 -10.66
C ASP A 503 -8.28 -4.77 -9.55
N GLY A 504 -8.57 -3.50 -9.80
CA GLY A 504 -8.37 -2.39 -8.87
C GLY A 504 -6.91 -1.91 -8.77
N ARG A 505 -6.55 -1.28 -7.65
CA ARG A 505 -5.17 -0.77 -7.43
C ARG A 505 -4.15 -1.91 -7.36
N ASN A 506 -2.90 -1.64 -7.73
CA ASN A 506 -1.81 -2.62 -7.66
C ASN A 506 -0.52 -2.09 -7.02
N GLN A 507 0.33 -3.03 -6.64
CA GLN A 507 1.65 -2.84 -6.07
C GLN A 507 2.54 -4.03 -6.49
N GLU A 508 3.78 -3.76 -6.90
CA GLU A 508 4.75 -4.79 -7.29
C GLU A 508 5.92 -4.85 -6.30
N SER A 509 6.77 -3.81 -6.25
CA SER A 509 7.96 -3.82 -5.39
C SER A 509 7.63 -3.39 -3.96
N THR A 510 7.51 -4.36 -3.05
CA THR A 510 7.30 -4.05 -1.63
C THR A 510 8.53 -3.40 -1.00
N SER A 511 9.72 -3.85 -1.37
CA SER A 511 10.98 -3.34 -0.83
C SER A 511 11.25 -1.88 -1.18
N GLU A 512 10.77 -1.39 -2.33
CA GLU A 512 10.87 0.04 -2.66
C GLU A 512 9.90 0.91 -1.87
N ALA A 513 8.68 0.44 -1.61
CA ALA A 513 7.76 1.13 -0.70
C ALA A 513 8.31 1.15 0.74
N ILE A 514 8.86 0.03 1.22
CA ILE A 514 9.54 -0.04 2.52
C ILE A 514 10.69 0.98 2.57
N ASN A 515 11.52 1.04 1.52
CA ASN A 515 12.61 2.00 1.41
C ASN A 515 12.11 3.45 1.45
N ALA A 516 10.98 3.78 0.83
CA ALA A 516 10.42 5.13 0.85
C ALA A 516 10.13 5.63 2.28
N TYR A 517 9.39 4.85 3.07
CA TYR A 517 9.07 5.22 4.45
C TYR A 517 10.28 5.14 5.38
N TYR A 518 11.18 4.19 5.11
CA TYR A 518 12.44 4.08 5.84
C TYR A 518 13.32 5.31 5.62
N ALA A 519 13.40 5.77 4.36
CA ALA A 519 14.09 7.00 3.98
C ALA A 519 13.47 8.24 4.62
N ALA A 520 12.14 8.31 4.71
CA ALA A 520 11.44 9.37 5.43
C ALA A 520 11.84 9.38 6.92
N ALA A 521 11.88 8.20 7.57
CA ALA A 521 12.29 8.10 8.96
C ALA A 521 13.76 8.56 9.17
N LEU A 522 14.66 8.15 8.27
CA LEU A 522 16.07 8.60 8.25
C LEU A 522 16.19 10.11 8.01
N MET A 523 15.35 10.68 7.14
CA MET A 523 15.30 12.12 6.92
C MET A 523 14.88 12.85 8.21
N GLY A 524 13.89 12.33 8.94
CA GLY A 524 13.53 12.80 10.27
C GLY A 524 14.73 12.81 11.22
N LEU A 525 15.51 11.72 11.25
CA LEU A 525 16.73 11.64 12.07
C LEU A 525 17.79 12.68 11.65
N ALA A 526 18.02 12.87 10.35
CA ALA A 526 19.00 13.83 9.84
C ALA A 526 18.64 15.29 10.18
N TYR A 527 17.34 15.61 10.22
CA TYR A 527 16.84 16.95 10.52
C TYR A 527 16.43 17.18 11.98
N GLY A 528 16.43 16.14 12.82
CA GLY A 528 15.91 16.20 14.19
C GLY A 528 14.39 16.39 14.25
N ASP A 529 13.65 15.84 13.29
CA ASP A 529 12.19 15.89 13.21
C ASP A 529 11.59 14.56 13.72
N GLU A 530 11.28 14.54 15.01
CA GLU A 530 10.76 13.35 15.71
C GLU A 530 9.42 12.89 15.13
N SER A 531 8.56 13.81 14.69
CA SER A 531 7.28 13.49 14.08
C SER A 531 7.46 12.72 12.77
N LEU A 532 8.37 13.20 11.91
CA LEU A 532 8.71 12.51 10.67
C LEU A 532 9.38 11.15 10.92
N THR A 533 10.25 11.06 11.92
CA THR A 533 10.84 9.77 12.33
C THR A 533 9.76 8.79 12.80
N ALA A 534 8.83 9.22 13.66
CA ALA A 534 7.79 8.35 14.20
C ALA A 534 6.82 7.85 13.11
N VAL A 535 6.30 8.74 12.26
CA VAL A 535 5.40 8.35 11.16
C VAL A 535 6.10 7.47 10.14
N GLY A 536 7.34 7.81 9.75
CA GLY A 536 8.12 6.98 8.83
C GLY A 536 8.35 5.59 9.41
N SER A 537 8.71 5.49 10.69
CA SER A 537 8.92 4.21 11.38
C SER A 537 7.66 3.34 11.40
N ALA A 538 6.50 3.93 11.71
CA ALA A 538 5.23 3.21 11.76
C ALA A 538 4.81 2.68 10.38
N LEU A 539 4.95 3.50 9.32
CA LEU A 539 4.63 3.10 7.95
C LEU A 539 5.61 2.04 7.43
N THR A 540 6.89 2.15 7.73
CA THR A 540 7.87 1.11 7.40
C THR A 540 7.53 -0.22 8.09
N ALA A 541 7.12 -0.19 9.37
CA ALA A 541 6.72 -1.40 10.09
C ALA A 541 5.46 -2.04 9.49
N ALA A 542 4.49 -1.22 9.08
CA ALA A 542 3.27 -1.67 8.41
C ALA A 542 3.57 -2.32 7.05
N GLU A 543 4.37 -1.68 6.21
CA GLU A 543 4.78 -2.22 4.91
C GLU A 543 5.53 -3.54 5.03
N ILE A 544 6.43 -3.68 6.01
CA ILE A 544 7.12 -4.95 6.29
C ILE A 544 6.12 -6.04 6.67
N ALA A 545 5.19 -5.72 7.58
CA ALA A 545 4.18 -6.67 8.02
C ALA A 545 3.25 -7.09 6.87
N ALA A 546 2.93 -6.17 5.97
CA ALA A 546 2.16 -6.42 4.77
C ALA A 546 2.93 -7.24 3.72
N ALA A 547 4.19 -6.94 3.44
CA ALA A 547 5.05 -7.74 2.56
C ALA A 547 5.13 -9.20 3.03
N GLN A 548 5.36 -9.41 4.33
CA GLN A 548 5.37 -10.73 4.94
C GLN A 548 4.02 -11.46 4.90
N THR A 549 2.91 -10.72 4.84
CA THR A 549 1.57 -11.33 4.83
C THR A 549 1.08 -11.62 3.41
N TRP A 550 1.36 -10.72 2.47
CA TRP A 550 0.74 -10.71 1.14
C TRP A 550 1.69 -10.99 -0.02
N TRP A 551 3.01 -10.96 0.21
CA TRP A 551 3.99 -11.32 -0.81
C TRP A 551 4.75 -12.59 -0.45
N HIS A 552 4.94 -12.92 0.82
CA HIS A 552 5.62 -14.15 1.22
C HIS A 552 4.67 -15.35 1.16
N VAL A 553 4.86 -16.22 0.17
CA VAL A 553 4.03 -17.40 -0.07
C VAL A 553 4.73 -18.62 0.55
N ASN A 554 4.33 -19.00 1.77
CA ASN A 554 4.89 -20.14 2.49
C ASN A 554 4.27 -21.47 2.03
N ARG A 555 5.05 -22.57 1.96
CA ARG A 555 4.47 -23.92 1.85
C ARG A 555 3.82 -24.36 3.16
N GLY A 556 2.82 -25.24 3.05
CA GLY A 556 2.39 -26.11 4.16
C GLY A 556 1.42 -25.49 5.18
N GLY A 557 0.44 -24.70 4.75
CA GLY A 557 -0.75 -24.41 5.56
C GLY A 557 -0.58 -23.43 6.72
N ARG A 558 0.59 -22.79 6.90
CA ARG A 558 0.78 -21.72 7.90
C ARG A 558 -0.06 -20.47 7.62
N SER A 559 -0.51 -20.27 6.38
CA SER A 559 -1.50 -19.26 6.01
C SER A 559 -2.40 -19.78 4.89
N SER A 560 -3.71 -19.85 5.13
CA SER A 560 -4.74 -20.25 4.16
C SER A 560 -5.13 -19.12 3.17
N ILE A 561 -4.19 -18.22 2.87
CA ILE A 561 -4.45 -17.02 2.05
C ILE A 561 -4.54 -17.37 0.57
N TYR A 562 -3.65 -18.25 0.09
CA TYR A 562 -3.56 -18.63 -1.32
C TYR A 562 -4.05 -20.07 -1.52
N ASP A 563 -4.58 -20.33 -2.71
CA ASP A 563 -5.02 -21.66 -3.11
C ASP A 563 -3.80 -22.58 -3.39
N GLU A 564 -3.97 -23.90 -3.19
CA GLU A 564 -2.87 -24.89 -3.15
C GLU A 564 -1.94 -24.81 -4.37
N GLY A 565 -2.49 -24.84 -5.59
CA GLY A 565 -1.70 -24.78 -6.82
C GLY A 565 -0.87 -23.49 -6.96
N PHE A 566 -1.31 -22.37 -6.39
CA PHE A 566 -0.50 -21.15 -6.37
C PHE A 566 0.68 -21.27 -5.40
N THR A 567 0.46 -21.87 -4.21
CA THR A 567 1.51 -22.07 -3.20
C THR A 567 2.55 -23.13 -3.58
N GLU A 568 2.17 -24.11 -4.40
CA GLU A 568 3.09 -25.13 -4.90
C GLU A 568 4.17 -24.51 -5.82
N GLU A 569 3.73 -23.66 -6.75
CA GLU A 569 4.57 -23.09 -7.81
C GLU A 569 5.28 -21.79 -7.40
N ASN A 570 4.78 -21.06 -6.41
CA ASN A 570 5.30 -19.73 -6.06
C ASN A 570 5.79 -19.64 -4.61
N ARG A 571 6.83 -18.82 -4.38
CA ARG A 571 7.25 -18.35 -3.04
C ARG A 571 7.06 -16.86 -2.82
N VAL A 572 6.87 -16.12 -3.91
CA VAL A 572 6.56 -14.70 -3.86
C VAL A 572 5.42 -14.37 -4.81
N VAL A 573 4.52 -13.48 -4.38
CA VAL A 573 3.61 -12.78 -5.30
C VAL A 573 4.44 -11.80 -6.14
N GLY A 574 4.14 -11.70 -7.43
CA GLY A 574 4.69 -10.67 -8.31
C GLY A 574 3.90 -9.38 -8.14
N ILE A 575 2.89 -9.19 -8.99
CA ILE A 575 1.96 -8.05 -8.86
C ILE A 575 0.79 -8.43 -7.95
N LEU A 576 0.61 -7.67 -6.87
CA LEU A 576 -0.58 -7.74 -6.04
C LEU A 576 -1.58 -6.67 -6.48
N TRP A 577 -2.81 -7.08 -6.74
CA TRP A 577 -3.93 -6.21 -7.05
C TRP A 577 -4.94 -6.19 -5.90
N SER A 578 -5.86 -5.24 -5.90
CA SER A 578 -6.98 -5.24 -4.95
C SER A 578 -7.84 -6.50 -5.09
N GLY A 579 -8.07 -6.95 -6.34
CA GLY A 579 -8.89 -8.12 -6.69
C GLY A 579 -8.13 -9.34 -7.24
N ALA A 580 -6.80 -9.29 -7.36
CA ALA A 580 -5.99 -10.38 -7.94
C ALA A 580 -4.59 -10.55 -7.30
N ARG A 581 -3.96 -11.71 -7.54
CA ARG A 581 -2.57 -12.05 -7.18
C ARG A 581 -1.92 -12.69 -8.40
N GLU A 582 -0.91 -12.04 -8.96
CA GLU A 582 -0.19 -12.54 -10.14
C GLU A 582 1.23 -12.97 -9.79
N SER A 583 1.72 -14.00 -10.48
CA SER A 583 3.11 -14.47 -10.34
C SER A 583 4.11 -13.66 -11.18
N ARG A 584 3.68 -13.10 -12.32
CA ARG A 584 4.53 -12.29 -13.20
C ARG A 584 4.84 -10.90 -12.63
N LEU A 585 5.76 -10.21 -13.28
CA LEU A 585 6.07 -8.80 -13.07
C LEU A 585 5.58 -7.95 -14.25
N TRP A 586 5.67 -6.62 -14.13
CA TRP A 586 5.43 -5.67 -15.21
C TRP A 586 6.43 -5.84 -16.35
N PHE A 587 7.66 -6.23 -16.05
CA PHE A 587 8.78 -6.33 -17.00
C PHE A 587 9.32 -7.75 -17.19
N ALA A 588 8.80 -8.74 -16.47
CA ALA A 588 9.32 -10.11 -16.51
C ALA A 588 8.21 -11.16 -16.37
N SER A 589 8.40 -12.33 -17.01
CA SER A 589 7.47 -13.45 -16.92
C SER A 589 7.58 -14.18 -15.57
N ALA A 590 6.65 -15.09 -15.30
CA ALA A 590 6.64 -15.90 -14.07
C ALA A 590 7.87 -16.80 -13.91
N GLU A 591 8.53 -17.16 -15.02
CA GLU A 591 9.72 -18.03 -15.08
C GLU A 591 11.00 -17.32 -14.61
N TRP A 592 11.01 -15.98 -14.66
CA TRP A 592 12.13 -15.13 -14.23
C TRP A 592 12.14 -14.98 -12.71
N ARG A 593 12.28 -16.10 -12.01
CA ARG A 593 12.20 -16.19 -10.54
C ARG A 593 13.26 -15.31 -9.87
N GLU A 594 14.43 -15.14 -10.48
CA GLU A 594 15.49 -14.24 -10.02
C GLU A 594 15.05 -12.78 -9.99
N CYS A 595 14.30 -12.32 -10.99
CA CYS A 595 13.72 -10.98 -11.01
C CYS A 595 12.58 -10.87 -9.99
N ARG A 596 11.72 -11.90 -9.90
CA ARG A 596 10.61 -11.96 -8.93
C ARG A 596 11.08 -11.91 -7.48
N VAL A 597 12.19 -12.55 -7.16
CA VAL A 597 12.82 -12.43 -5.84
C VAL A 597 13.48 -11.06 -5.69
N GLY A 598 14.32 -10.67 -6.66
CA GLY A 598 15.10 -9.44 -6.55
C GLY A 598 14.27 -8.17 -6.44
N ILE A 599 13.11 -8.10 -7.10
CA ILE A 599 12.20 -6.93 -7.02
C ILE A 599 11.58 -6.75 -5.62
N GLN A 600 11.56 -7.82 -4.80
CA GLN A 600 11.11 -7.79 -3.40
C GLN A 600 12.28 -7.61 -2.41
N VAL A 601 13.52 -7.54 -2.90
CA VAL A 601 14.74 -7.39 -2.09
C VAL A 601 15.40 -6.04 -2.30
N LEU A 602 15.31 -5.46 -3.50
CA LEU A 602 15.95 -4.18 -3.83
C LEU A 602 15.17 -2.97 -3.29
N PRO A 603 15.85 -1.93 -2.78
CA PRO A 603 17.27 -1.87 -2.48
C PRO A 603 17.63 -2.64 -1.20
N VAL A 604 18.87 -3.17 -1.15
CA VAL A 604 19.40 -3.81 0.07
C VAL A 604 19.90 -2.73 1.03
N VAL A 605 19.17 -2.53 2.12
CA VAL A 605 19.41 -1.54 3.17
C VAL A 605 19.22 -2.19 4.55
N PRO A 606 19.58 -1.55 5.69
CA PRO A 606 19.47 -2.17 7.01
C PRO A 606 18.09 -2.76 7.33
N VAL A 607 17.01 -2.08 6.93
CA VAL A 607 15.64 -2.53 7.19
C VAL A 607 15.24 -3.79 6.41
N THR A 608 15.95 -4.14 5.32
CA THR A 608 15.72 -5.38 4.56
C THR A 608 15.84 -6.62 5.45
N GLU A 609 16.63 -6.55 6.54
CA GLU A 609 16.73 -7.62 7.56
C GLU A 609 15.38 -7.99 8.18
N ARG A 610 14.53 -6.98 8.42
CA ARG A 610 13.22 -7.19 9.05
C ARG A 610 12.19 -7.75 8.07
N VAL A 611 12.35 -7.51 6.78
CA VAL A 611 11.52 -8.13 5.72
C VAL A 611 11.73 -9.64 5.74
N PHE A 612 12.99 -10.07 5.68
CA PHE A 612 13.41 -11.47 5.58
C PHE A 612 13.88 -12.06 6.91
N ALA A 613 13.16 -11.76 8.00
CA ALA A 613 13.51 -12.22 9.34
C ALA A 613 13.25 -13.72 9.57
N ASP A 614 12.39 -14.35 8.76
CA ASP A 614 12.16 -15.80 8.81
C ASP A 614 13.20 -16.53 7.95
N GLU A 615 14.26 -17.03 8.59
CA GLU A 615 15.32 -17.81 7.93
C GLU A 615 14.77 -19.06 7.21
N GLY A 616 13.70 -19.67 7.73
CA GLY A 616 13.08 -20.85 7.13
C GLY A 616 12.45 -20.50 5.77
N PHE A 617 11.67 -19.42 5.74
CA PHE A 617 11.12 -18.89 4.48
C PHE A 617 12.23 -18.47 3.50
N VAL A 618 13.28 -17.82 3.99
CA VAL A 618 14.43 -17.40 3.16
C VAL A 618 15.08 -18.59 2.46
N LYS A 619 15.35 -19.69 3.19
CA LYS A 619 15.89 -20.92 2.59
C LYS A 619 14.96 -21.45 1.51
N GLU A 620 13.67 -21.48 1.80
CA GLU A 620 12.65 -21.97 0.87
C GLU A 620 12.62 -21.14 -0.43
N VAL A 621 12.71 -19.81 -0.33
CA VAL A 621 12.80 -18.91 -1.48
C VAL A 621 14.07 -19.16 -2.29
N VAL A 622 15.23 -19.25 -1.62
CA VAL A 622 16.53 -19.46 -2.29
C VAL A 622 16.56 -20.82 -3.01
N GLU A 623 16.06 -21.88 -2.39
CA GLU A 623 15.91 -23.19 -3.01
C GLU A 623 14.99 -23.14 -4.23
N TRP A 624 13.86 -22.43 -4.13
CA TRP A 624 12.89 -22.30 -5.23
C TRP A 624 13.42 -21.52 -6.44
N VAL A 625 14.22 -20.49 -6.23
CA VAL A 625 14.80 -19.67 -7.31
C VAL A 625 16.09 -20.26 -7.90
N SER A 626 16.80 -21.11 -7.14
CA SER A 626 18.13 -21.63 -7.55
C SER A 626 18.18 -22.20 -8.97
N PRO A 627 17.21 -23.01 -9.46
CA PRO A 627 17.24 -23.51 -10.83
C PRO A 627 17.17 -22.40 -11.89
N ALA A 628 16.50 -21.29 -11.61
CA ALA A 628 16.37 -20.18 -12.56
C ALA A 628 17.68 -19.40 -12.72
N LEU A 629 18.60 -19.48 -11.76
CA LEU A 629 19.90 -18.80 -11.82
C LEU A 629 20.85 -19.42 -12.87
N GLU A 630 20.63 -20.67 -13.25
CA GLU A 630 21.44 -21.40 -14.24
C GLU A 630 21.02 -21.12 -15.69
N ARG A 631 19.90 -20.40 -15.89
CA ARG A 631 19.48 -19.96 -17.22
C ARG A 631 20.50 -19.00 -17.83
N GLU A 632 20.73 -19.12 -19.13
CA GLU A 632 21.67 -18.27 -19.88
C GLU A 632 21.25 -16.79 -19.85
N ASP A 633 19.95 -16.53 -19.88
CA ASP A 633 19.34 -15.19 -19.89
C ASP A 633 19.08 -14.62 -18.48
N ALA A 634 19.40 -15.36 -17.41
CA ALA A 634 19.26 -14.85 -16.04
C ALA A 634 20.27 -13.72 -15.78
N GLY A 635 19.76 -12.49 -15.65
CA GLY A 635 20.59 -11.29 -15.47
C GLY A 635 21.43 -11.34 -14.20
N GLU A 636 22.76 -11.20 -14.33
CA GLU A 636 23.69 -11.27 -13.19
C GLU A 636 23.35 -10.31 -12.05
N GLY A 637 22.85 -9.11 -12.35
CA GLY A 637 22.45 -8.13 -11.34
C GLY A 637 21.38 -8.65 -10.38
N TRP A 638 20.45 -9.47 -10.88
CA TRP A 638 19.38 -10.08 -10.09
C TRP A 638 19.87 -11.24 -9.22
N LYS A 639 20.87 -12.00 -9.69
CA LYS A 639 21.49 -13.10 -8.92
C LYS A 639 22.08 -12.60 -7.60
N GLY A 640 22.62 -11.38 -7.58
CA GLY A 640 23.19 -10.76 -6.38
C GLY A 640 22.19 -10.66 -5.22
N PHE A 641 20.91 -10.38 -5.49
CA PHE A 641 19.89 -10.30 -4.44
C PHE A 641 19.54 -11.69 -3.87
N VAL A 642 19.54 -12.72 -4.71
CA VAL A 642 19.36 -14.11 -4.25
C VAL A 642 20.53 -14.54 -3.37
N TYR A 643 21.76 -14.22 -3.77
CA TYR A 643 22.95 -14.51 -2.95
C TYR A 643 22.97 -13.69 -1.65
N ALA A 644 22.43 -12.47 -1.65
CA ALA A 644 22.23 -11.70 -0.43
C ALA A 644 21.30 -12.44 0.55
N LEU A 645 20.19 -12.99 0.06
CA LEU A 645 19.29 -13.81 0.87
C LEU A 645 19.95 -15.09 1.38
N GLU A 646 20.70 -15.79 0.52
CA GLU A 646 21.49 -16.97 0.93
C GLU A 646 22.46 -16.63 2.07
N GLY A 647 23.06 -15.45 2.04
CA GLY A 647 23.97 -14.96 3.08
C GLY A 647 23.36 -14.84 4.48
N ILE A 648 22.02 -14.85 4.61
CA ILE A 648 21.32 -14.89 5.91
C ILE A 648 21.65 -16.20 6.65
N TYR A 649 21.80 -17.32 5.94
CA TYR A 649 21.99 -18.64 6.55
C TYR A 649 23.29 -19.35 6.12
N ASP A 650 23.94 -18.92 5.04
CA ASP A 650 25.20 -19.46 4.52
C ASP A 650 26.12 -18.36 3.97
N LYS A 651 26.74 -17.62 4.89
CA LYS A 651 27.64 -16.51 4.56
C LYS A 651 28.77 -16.91 3.62
N LYS A 652 29.40 -18.07 3.87
CA LYS A 652 30.61 -18.49 3.15
C LYS A 652 30.32 -18.73 1.68
N ASN A 653 29.26 -19.46 1.38
CA ASN A 653 28.88 -19.74 -0.01
C ASN A 653 28.37 -18.47 -0.70
N ALA A 654 27.54 -17.66 -0.03
CA ALA A 654 27.05 -16.39 -0.55
C ALA A 654 28.20 -15.44 -0.94
N VAL A 655 29.20 -15.24 -0.06
CA VAL A 655 30.41 -14.44 -0.36
C VAL A 655 31.14 -14.98 -1.60
N GLY A 656 31.32 -16.30 -1.67
CA GLY A 656 31.96 -16.94 -2.82
C GLY A 656 31.23 -16.70 -4.14
N LYS A 657 29.89 -16.59 -4.12
CA LYS A 657 29.06 -16.32 -5.30
C LYS A 657 29.04 -14.83 -5.66
N VAL A 658 28.83 -13.92 -4.72
CA VAL A 658 28.79 -12.47 -5.02
C VAL A 658 30.11 -11.95 -5.58
N LYS A 659 31.25 -12.49 -5.13
CA LYS A 659 32.58 -12.12 -5.66
C LYS A 659 32.82 -12.57 -7.11
N LYS A 660 32.03 -13.51 -7.63
CA LYS A 660 32.11 -13.99 -9.01
C LYS A 660 31.21 -13.22 -9.97
N LEU A 661 30.30 -12.38 -9.45
CA LEU A 661 29.44 -11.53 -10.27
C LEU A 661 30.29 -10.53 -11.05
N LYS A 662 30.04 -10.40 -12.35
CA LYS A 662 30.72 -9.41 -13.21
C LYS A 662 29.90 -8.12 -13.30
N LYS A 663 28.59 -8.20 -13.10
CA LYS A 663 27.66 -7.07 -13.08
C LYS A 663 26.76 -7.10 -11.84
N HIS A 664 26.32 -5.92 -11.44
CA HIS A 664 25.37 -5.69 -10.34
C HIS A 664 24.15 -4.93 -10.89
N ASP A 665 23.03 -5.01 -10.18
CA ASP A 665 21.91 -4.07 -10.38
C ASP A 665 22.43 -2.62 -10.29
N ASP A 666 21.82 -1.71 -11.05
CA ASP A 666 22.27 -0.31 -11.14
C ASP A 666 22.21 0.44 -9.80
N GLY A 667 21.26 0.05 -8.92
CA GLY A 667 21.12 0.53 -7.56
C GLY A 667 21.95 -0.22 -6.51
N ASN A 668 22.79 -1.19 -6.90
CA ASN A 668 23.54 -2.03 -5.97
C ASN A 668 25.04 -2.13 -6.31
N SER A 669 25.83 -2.71 -5.42
CA SER A 669 27.28 -2.81 -5.57
C SER A 669 27.85 -4.03 -4.84
N LEU A 670 29.09 -4.40 -5.17
CA LEU A 670 29.79 -5.49 -4.49
C LEU A 670 30.00 -5.16 -3.01
N SER A 671 30.42 -3.93 -2.71
CA SER A 671 30.58 -3.47 -1.32
C SER A 671 29.30 -3.58 -0.50
N ASN A 672 28.14 -3.29 -1.07
CA ASN A 672 26.86 -3.41 -0.38
C ASN A 672 26.46 -4.88 -0.17
N LEU A 673 26.69 -5.76 -1.14
CA LEU A 673 26.47 -7.20 -0.98
C LEU A 673 27.37 -7.81 0.10
N LEU A 674 28.66 -7.45 0.12
CA LEU A 674 29.59 -7.91 1.16
C LEU A 674 29.22 -7.36 2.53
N TRP A 675 28.90 -6.07 2.63
CA TRP A 675 28.40 -5.45 3.86
C TRP A 675 27.17 -6.18 4.39
N TRP A 676 26.19 -6.47 3.52
CA TRP A 676 24.98 -7.16 3.89
C TRP A 676 25.28 -8.54 4.48
N ILE A 677 26.04 -9.37 3.76
CA ILE A 677 26.34 -10.76 4.16
C ILE A 677 27.16 -10.78 5.46
N TYR A 678 28.18 -9.92 5.58
CA TYR A 678 29.03 -9.87 6.76
C TYR A 678 28.36 -9.28 8.00
N SER A 679 27.27 -8.54 7.84
CA SER A 679 26.46 -8.04 8.96
C SER A 679 25.41 -9.03 9.48
N ARG A 680 25.22 -10.18 8.81
CA ARG A 680 24.30 -11.21 9.31
C ARG A 680 24.88 -11.85 10.57
N PRO A 681 24.08 -12.25 11.57
CA PRO A 681 24.60 -12.90 12.77
C PRO A 681 25.34 -14.22 12.42
N GLU A 682 26.41 -14.54 13.15
CA GLU A 682 27.00 -15.88 13.12
C GLU A 682 26.02 -16.86 13.80
N ARG A 683 25.89 -18.09 13.28
CA ARG A 683 25.17 -19.14 14.03
C ARG A 683 25.94 -19.45 15.30
N GLN A 684 25.28 -19.33 16.45
CA GLN A 684 25.68 -20.15 17.60
C GLN A 684 25.28 -21.58 17.25
N GLY A 685 26.29 -22.42 17.01
CA GLY A 685 26.11 -23.84 16.65
C GLY A 685 25.54 -24.67 17.79
#